data_AF-A0A7Z6UEY3-F1
#
_entry.id   AF-A0A7Z6UEY3-F1
#
_cell.length_a   1.000
_cell.length_b   1.000
_cell.length_c   1.000
_cell.angle_alpha   90.00
_cell.angle_beta   90.00
_cell.angle_gamma   90.00
#
_symmetry.space_group_name_H-M   'P 1'
#
loop_
_entity.id
_entity.type
_entity.pdbx_description
1 polymer ?
#
loop_
_entity_poly.entity_id
_entity_poly.type
_entity_poly.pdbx_seq_one_letter_code
_entity_poly.pdbx_strand_id
1 'polypeptide(L)'
;MASIDSKATINYTVRTGPGTVQVDPSTGSDSNWSIILQPDGKILVGGESFQTAIGYPGSPGDESYGTRGSYTAVRLNSDGSLDNSFGQEGIALVPGNLDPEDYAYYVMAVQADGKVLSAQPGLGGLKVERFNVDGTLDTTFGNGGAAGLDVPFGTDGMAIYATADGSVYVSLRGTSQAIVFKLDSTGAPVEDFGVNGALVLNPTGYYGTGNIATVVQPDGSVLLGSWLYVGADGPHDPGDPVYAVQRLAADGSLDTAFGVDGVVYFDTALGLDYRAAITVQADGKIIVAGESNDNNAFNVLRLNADGSFDNSFSDDGKLTIQVPQGASNYAHSAIVQPDGKILIAGDVITRLNADGSLDTTFGSQDGQYHVDGSSQANHLIGNDTAEIIRGLGGDDVLQGAGGRDVLAGGTGADIFRFTQISDSYRTATETGSDRILDFDAAQDRVDLTALGFTGIGDGHNGTLAVQANAEGTRTYLKSFDADANGQRFELAFEGNLTGQLNSTNLVFTAPTVEGTAGKDVITGSAMSEVIYGLAGNDRIDGGRGSDVIIGGAGADLLIGGDDPNLSVYGRNGINDADVFRYTAATDSYRTDSQSFVDLIARFADNNDKIDVSALGYTGFGDGTGTTLKMAYNADLDRTYLKDVEPGAEGHRFEIALTGDWTQDLGNNDMIFAPAAQVSLVGVASAATQSIDMV
;
A
#
# COMPACT_ATOMS: atom_id res chain seq x y z
N MET A 1 25.06 1.57 -22.41
CA MET A 1 23.83 2.34 -22.68
C MET A 1 23.01 1.58 -23.71
N ALA A 2 22.32 0.54 -23.27
CA ALA A 2 21.18 0.00 -23.98
C ALA A 2 19.95 0.62 -23.32
N SER A 3 19.08 1.24 -24.10
CA SER A 3 17.82 1.78 -23.63
C SER A 3 16.93 0.62 -23.17
N ILE A 4 16.69 0.54 -21.86
CA ILE A 4 15.55 -0.21 -21.34
C ILE A 4 14.37 0.74 -21.48
N ASP A 5 13.88 0.89 -22.71
CA ASP A 5 12.68 1.65 -23.05
C ASP A 5 11.52 0.66 -23.20
N SER A 6 11.23 -0.04 -22.10
CA SER A 6 9.88 -0.50 -21.85
C SER A 6 9.41 0.30 -20.64
N LYS A 7 8.58 1.32 -20.88
CA LYS A 7 7.80 1.95 -19.79
C LYS A 7 7.23 0.82 -18.94
N ALA A 8 7.49 0.83 -17.63
CA ALA A 8 6.87 -0.12 -16.73
C ALA A 8 5.35 -0.04 -16.95
N THR A 9 4.72 -1.15 -17.29
CA THR A 9 3.27 -1.22 -17.41
C THR A 9 2.70 -0.95 -16.02
N ILE A 10 1.88 0.09 -15.91
CA ILE A 10 1.24 0.47 -14.65
C ILE A 10 0.06 -0.48 -14.40
N ASN A 11 0.16 -1.26 -13.32
CA ASN A 11 -0.95 -2.00 -12.74
C ASN A 11 -1.48 -1.18 -11.56
N TYR A 12 -2.76 -0.84 -11.55
CA TYR A 12 -3.34 0.06 -10.55
C TYR A 12 -4.70 -0.42 -10.06
N THR A 13 -5.10 0.06 -8.89
CA THR A 13 -6.45 -0.15 -8.34
C THR A 13 -7.09 1.20 -8.01
N VAL A 14 -8.36 1.37 -8.37
CA VAL A 14 -9.14 2.55 -8.01
C VAL A 14 -10.28 2.14 -7.09
N ARG A 15 -10.33 2.72 -5.90
CA ARG A 15 -11.47 2.59 -4.99
C ARG A 15 -12.27 3.86 -5.00
N THR A 16 -13.59 3.76 -5.22
CA THR A 16 -14.47 4.93 -5.15
C THR A 16 -15.63 4.68 -4.21
N GLY A 17 -16.02 5.73 -3.49
CA GLY A 17 -17.24 5.76 -2.70
C GLY A 17 -17.91 7.13 -2.87
N PRO A 18 -19.08 7.34 -2.26
CA PRO A 18 -19.75 8.62 -2.32
C PRO A 18 -18.88 9.71 -1.68
N GLY A 19 -18.33 10.62 -2.50
CA GLY A 19 -17.45 11.70 -2.05
C GLY A 19 -15.97 11.36 -1.94
N THR A 20 -15.56 10.13 -2.26
CA THR A 20 -14.19 9.65 -2.07
C THR A 20 -13.63 8.92 -3.28
N VAL A 21 -12.33 9.11 -3.53
CA VAL A 21 -11.56 8.41 -4.56
C VAL A 21 -10.20 8.07 -3.96
N GLN A 22 -9.77 6.82 -4.11
CA GLN A 22 -8.41 6.39 -3.83
C GLN A 22 -7.87 5.75 -5.12
N VAL A 23 -6.69 6.19 -5.54
CA VAL A 23 -5.98 5.59 -6.67
C VAL A 23 -4.68 5.05 -6.13
N ASP A 24 -4.44 3.78 -6.39
CA ASP A 24 -3.23 3.05 -6.04
C ASP A 24 -2.46 2.79 -7.35
N PRO A 25 -1.62 3.74 -7.80
CA PRO A 25 -0.89 3.66 -9.07
C PRO A 25 0.23 2.62 -9.11
N SER A 26 0.57 1.95 -8.01
CA SER A 26 1.51 0.85 -8.01
C SER A 26 1.04 -0.34 -7.19
N THR A 27 1.80 -1.42 -7.27
CA THR A 27 1.65 -2.57 -6.38
C THR A 27 2.45 -2.37 -5.09
N GLY A 28 2.69 -1.14 -4.62
CA GLY A 28 3.56 -0.87 -3.47
C GLY A 28 3.01 0.23 -2.56
N SER A 29 3.83 0.76 -1.66
CA SER A 29 3.42 1.91 -0.85
C SER A 29 3.30 3.14 -1.73
N ASP A 30 2.12 3.76 -1.72
CA ASP A 30 1.84 4.99 -2.45
C ASP A 30 1.44 6.09 -1.47
N SER A 31 1.83 7.33 -1.76
CA SER A 31 1.43 8.48 -0.94
C SER A 31 1.14 9.68 -1.82
N ASN A 32 -0.03 10.29 -1.62
CA ASN A 32 -0.41 11.52 -2.33
C ASN A 32 0.10 12.74 -1.59
N TRP A 33 0.97 13.53 -2.23
CA TRP A 33 1.61 14.69 -1.61
C TRP A 33 1.01 16.02 -2.03
N SER A 34 0.44 16.07 -3.24
CA SER A 34 0.00 17.33 -3.84
C SER A 34 -1.23 17.16 -4.72
N ILE A 35 -2.07 18.18 -4.77
CA ILE A 35 -3.24 18.22 -5.64
C ILE A 35 -3.36 19.61 -6.28
N ILE A 36 -3.71 19.66 -7.57
CA ILE A 36 -3.92 20.92 -8.30
C ILE A 36 -5.08 20.79 -9.29
N LEU A 37 -5.78 21.92 -9.52
CA LEU A 37 -6.81 22.02 -10.55
C LEU A 37 -6.19 22.45 -11.87
N GLN A 38 -6.59 21.78 -12.94
CA GLN A 38 -6.27 22.19 -14.30
C GLN A 38 -7.29 23.19 -14.83
N PRO A 39 -6.91 24.05 -15.81
CA PRO A 39 -7.83 25.03 -16.39
C PRO A 39 -9.07 24.43 -17.06
N ASP A 40 -9.04 23.15 -17.45
CA ASP A 40 -10.16 22.42 -18.03
C ASP A 40 -11.10 21.81 -16.98
N GLY A 41 -10.84 22.04 -15.69
CA GLY A 41 -11.63 21.54 -14.56
C GLY A 41 -11.24 20.14 -14.09
N LYS A 42 -10.21 19.53 -14.68
CA LYS A 42 -9.65 18.26 -14.22
C LYS A 42 -8.80 18.45 -12.97
N ILE A 43 -8.59 17.34 -12.27
CA ILE A 43 -7.85 17.29 -11.02
C ILE A 43 -6.57 16.49 -11.29
N LEU A 44 -5.42 17.03 -10.93
CA LEU A 44 -4.15 16.33 -11.01
C LEU A 44 -3.61 16.14 -9.58
N VAL A 45 -3.28 14.90 -9.25
CA VAL A 45 -2.76 14.48 -7.96
C VAL A 45 -1.34 13.99 -8.17
N GLY A 46 -0.41 14.53 -7.40
CA GLY A 46 0.98 14.13 -7.41
C GLY A 46 1.33 13.37 -6.15
N GLY A 47 2.01 12.24 -6.31
CA GLY A 47 2.46 11.40 -5.22
C GLY A 47 3.78 10.71 -5.51
N GLU A 48 4.11 9.74 -4.69
CA GLU A 48 5.20 8.82 -4.93
C GLU A 48 4.66 7.39 -4.94
N SER A 49 5.35 6.55 -5.68
CA SER A 49 5.08 5.13 -5.75
C SER A 49 6.35 4.34 -5.72
N PHE A 50 6.40 3.36 -4.83
CA PHE A 50 7.51 2.45 -4.71
C PHE A 50 7.20 1.17 -5.46
N GLN A 51 7.94 0.92 -6.53
CA GLN A 51 7.89 -0.34 -7.25
C GLN A 51 9.09 -1.18 -6.84
N THR A 52 8.88 -2.47 -6.64
CA THR A 52 9.97 -3.44 -6.64
C THR A 52 10.61 -3.44 -8.03
N ALA A 53 11.79 -2.85 -8.15
CA ALA A 53 12.51 -2.85 -9.42
C ALA A 53 13.35 -4.13 -9.51
N ILE A 54 13.04 -4.92 -10.53
CA ILE A 54 13.87 -6.05 -10.95
C ILE A 54 15.09 -5.48 -11.69
N GLY A 55 16.25 -5.48 -11.03
CA GLY A 55 17.55 -5.37 -11.68
C GLY A 55 18.36 -4.12 -11.36
N TYR A 56 19.54 -4.35 -10.77
CA TYR A 56 20.79 -3.69 -11.22
C TYR A 56 21.90 -4.74 -11.43
N PRO A 57 22.86 -4.53 -12.36
CA PRO A 57 23.69 -5.57 -12.93
C PRO A 57 24.88 -5.91 -12.02
N GLY A 58 25.02 -7.19 -11.72
CA GLY A 58 26.09 -7.68 -10.86
C GLY A 58 26.71 -9.03 -11.24
N SER A 59 26.03 -9.91 -11.98
CA SER A 59 26.58 -11.11 -12.66
C SER A 59 25.46 -11.81 -13.45
N PRO A 60 25.74 -12.62 -14.49
CA PRO A 60 24.71 -13.46 -15.11
C PRO A 60 24.12 -14.41 -14.05
N GLY A 61 22.85 -14.21 -13.69
CA GLY A 61 22.16 -14.99 -12.67
C GLY A 61 21.93 -14.27 -11.33
N ASP A 62 22.48 -13.07 -11.14
CA ASP A 62 22.13 -12.20 -10.00
C ASP A 62 21.09 -11.18 -10.44
N GLU A 63 19.83 -11.46 -10.15
CA GLU A 63 18.80 -10.43 -10.09
C GLU A 63 18.90 -9.78 -8.71
N SER A 64 19.60 -8.65 -8.62
CA SER A 64 19.53 -7.78 -7.45
C SER A 64 18.23 -6.98 -7.56
N TYR A 65 17.35 -7.18 -6.58
CA TYR A 65 16.05 -6.53 -6.46
C TYR A 65 16.20 -5.35 -5.50
N GLY A 66 16.03 -4.13 -6.00
CA GLY A 66 15.98 -2.93 -5.18
C GLY A 66 14.61 -2.28 -5.35
N THR A 67 14.03 -1.77 -4.29
CA THR A 67 12.83 -0.94 -4.40
C THR A 67 13.24 0.38 -5.06
N ARG A 68 12.60 0.76 -6.18
CA ARG A 68 12.78 2.09 -6.78
C ARG A 68 11.50 2.87 -6.57
N GLY A 69 11.59 3.98 -5.83
CA GLY A 69 10.51 4.95 -5.80
C GLY A 69 10.54 5.82 -7.06
N SER A 70 9.39 5.99 -7.69
CA SER A 70 9.13 7.00 -8.72
C SER A 70 8.15 8.03 -8.17
N TYR A 71 8.20 9.25 -8.67
CA TYR A 71 7.06 10.15 -8.49
C TYR A 71 5.90 9.66 -9.37
N THR A 72 4.67 9.95 -8.96
CA THR A 72 3.45 9.62 -9.69
C THR A 72 2.59 10.84 -9.91
N ALA A 73 1.91 10.85 -11.05
CA ALA A 73 0.89 11.83 -11.36
C ALA A 73 -0.37 11.10 -11.82
N VAL A 74 -1.48 11.30 -11.10
CA VAL A 74 -2.80 10.73 -11.40
C VAL A 74 -3.72 11.87 -11.84
N ARG A 75 -4.38 11.70 -12.98
CA ARG A 75 -5.34 12.68 -13.49
C ARG A 75 -6.77 12.15 -13.40
N LEU A 76 -7.62 12.90 -12.71
CA LEU A 76 -9.04 12.62 -12.53
C LEU A 76 -9.89 13.66 -13.29
N ASN A 77 -11.04 13.21 -13.76
CA ASN A 77 -12.11 14.09 -14.22
C ASN A 77 -12.72 14.86 -13.05
N SER A 78 -13.53 15.88 -13.37
CA SER A 78 -14.18 16.71 -12.35
C SER A 78 -15.13 15.95 -11.42
N ASP A 79 -15.59 14.77 -11.82
CA ASP A 79 -16.44 13.90 -11.00
C ASP A 79 -15.62 12.87 -10.19
N GLY A 80 -14.30 12.87 -10.30
CA GLY A 80 -13.41 11.94 -9.60
C GLY A 80 -13.13 10.64 -10.35
N SER A 81 -13.76 10.41 -11.50
CA SER A 81 -13.41 9.25 -12.33
C SER A 81 -12.01 9.43 -12.93
N LEU A 82 -11.29 8.33 -13.16
CA LEU A 82 -9.98 8.38 -13.80
C LEU A 82 -10.07 8.93 -15.24
N ASP A 83 -9.12 9.78 -15.64
CA ASP A 83 -9.05 10.32 -17.01
C ASP A 83 -8.11 9.51 -17.88
N ASN A 84 -8.68 8.51 -18.57
CA ASN A 84 -7.95 7.56 -19.42
C ASN A 84 -7.22 8.21 -20.62
N SER A 85 -7.39 9.52 -20.86
CA SER A 85 -6.63 10.26 -21.88
C SER A 85 -5.27 10.80 -21.40
N PHE A 86 -4.89 10.57 -20.14
CA PHE A 86 -3.60 10.95 -19.56
C PHE A 86 -2.70 9.74 -19.37
N GLY A 87 -1.40 9.89 -19.63
CA GLY A 87 -0.41 8.85 -19.30
C GLY A 87 -0.82 7.45 -19.80
N GLN A 88 -0.69 6.46 -18.94
CA GLN A 88 -1.29 5.13 -19.07
C GLN A 88 -2.57 5.11 -18.24
N GLU A 89 -3.73 5.18 -18.91
CA GLU A 89 -5.06 5.06 -18.30
C GLU A 89 -5.34 6.05 -17.16
N GLY A 90 -4.76 7.25 -17.18
CA GLY A 90 -4.93 8.26 -16.14
C GLY A 90 -3.72 8.43 -15.22
N ILE A 91 -2.68 7.62 -15.37
CA ILE A 91 -1.53 7.59 -14.46
C ILE A 91 -0.22 7.77 -15.24
N ALA A 92 0.72 8.53 -14.68
CA ALA A 92 2.08 8.67 -15.20
C ALA A 92 3.11 8.41 -14.09
N LEU A 93 4.05 7.51 -14.35
CA LEU A 93 5.25 7.32 -13.52
C LEU A 93 6.36 8.25 -14.01
N VAL A 94 6.90 9.05 -13.10
CA VAL A 94 7.99 10.00 -13.34
C VAL A 94 9.19 9.51 -12.54
N PRO A 95 10.29 9.07 -13.18
CA PRO A 95 11.44 8.52 -12.49
C PRO A 95 12.03 9.51 -11.49
N GLY A 96 11.90 9.18 -10.20
CA GLY A 96 12.78 9.68 -9.16
C GLY A 96 13.82 8.59 -8.91
N ASN A 97 15.08 8.93 -8.63
CA ASN A 97 15.96 7.94 -8.00
C ASN A 97 15.68 8.00 -6.49
N LEU A 98 14.45 7.62 -6.10
CA LEU A 98 14.05 7.59 -4.69
C LEU A 98 14.43 6.22 -4.14
N ASP A 99 15.28 6.22 -3.13
CA ASP A 99 15.64 5.02 -2.36
C ASP A 99 14.85 5.08 -1.04
N PRO A 100 14.00 4.09 -0.72
CA PRO A 100 13.24 4.09 0.52
C PRO A 100 14.11 3.96 1.78
N GLU A 101 15.37 3.50 1.67
CA GLU A 101 16.31 3.47 2.80
C GLU A 101 17.03 4.79 3.03
N ASP A 102 17.17 5.61 1.98
CA ASP A 102 17.58 6.99 2.16
C ASP A 102 16.38 7.74 2.76
N TYR A 103 16.46 8.08 4.04
CA TYR A 103 15.61 9.08 4.71
C TYR A 103 15.81 10.48 4.08
N ALA A 104 15.69 10.59 2.76
CA ALA A 104 15.88 11.79 2.00
C ALA A 104 14.73 12.73 2.35
N TYR A 105 15.10 13.89 2.91
CA TYR A 105 14.17 14.92 3.31
C TYR A 105 13.70 15.70 2.07
N TYR A 106 12.81 15.13 1.24
CA TYR A 106 12.27 15.78 0.04
C TYR A 106 10.77 16.12 0.16
N VAL A 107 10.30 17.01 -0.71
CA VAL A 107 8.87 17.29 -0.94
C VAL A 107 8.61 17.41 -2.43
N MET A 108 7.37 17.16 -2.85
CA MET A 108 7.00 17.26 -4.26
C MET A 108 5.70 18.03 -4.50
N ALA A 109 5.53 18.53 -5.70
CA ALA A 109 4.29 19.14 -6.17
C ALA A 109 4.05 18.87 -7.65
N VAL A 110 2.78 18.74 -8.05
CA VAL A 110 2.39 18.77 -9.47
C VAL A 110 2.01 20.17 -9.93
N GLN A 111 2.30 20.47 -11.19
CA GLN A 111 1.86 21.69 -11.88
C GLN A 111 0.64 21.42 -12.76
N ALA A 112 -0.14 22.47 -13.04
CA ALA A 112 -1.38 22.35 -13.81
C ALA A 112 -1.17 21.87 -15.26
N ASP A 113 0.05 21.92 -15.79
CA ASP A 113 0.42 21.40 -17.11
C ASP A 113 0.88 19.92 -17.09
N GLY A 114 0.86 19.27 -15.92
CA GLY A 114 1.28 17.88 -15.74
C GLY A 114 2.71 17.70 -15.24
N LYS A 115 3.54 18.76 -15.23
CA LYS A 115 4.93 18.64 -14.77
C LYS A 115 5.01 18.35 -13.28
N VAL A 116 6.04 17.62 -12.86
CA VAL A 116 6.32 17.28 -11.46
C VAL A 116 7.51 18.10 -10.97
N LEU A 117 7.37 18.69 -9.80
CA LEU A 117 8.43 19.39 -9.08
C LEU A 117 8.86 18.54 -7.88
N SER A 118 10.17 18.50 -7.63
CA SER A 118 10.73 17.94 -6.40
C SER A 118 11.68 18.96 -5.79
N ALA A 119 11.66 19.11 -4.46
CA ALA A 119 12.61 19.91 -3.72
C ALA A 119 13.34 19.05 -2.70
N GLN A 120 14.67 19.09 -2.72
CA GLN A 120 15.53 18.28 -1.88
C GLN A 120 16.78 19.06 -1.41
N PRO A 121 17.22 18.91 -0.14
CA PRO A 121 18.49 19.41 0.34
C PRO A 121 19.65 18.75 -0.40
N GLY A 122 20.65 19.54 -0.81
CA GLY A 122 21.87 19.04 -1.45
C GLY A 122 23.14 19.64 -0.84
N LEU A 123 24.30 19.08 -1.21
CA LEU A 123 25.62 19.62 -0.89
C LEU A 123 25.83 20.98 -1.60
N GLY A 124 25.23 22.04 -1.07
CA GLY A 124 25.28 23.39 -1.66
C GLY A 124 24.02 24.24 -1.47
N GLY A 125 22.96 23.73 -0.82
CA GLY A 125 21.70 24.45 -0.63
C GLY A 125 20.49 23.59 -0.98
N LEU A 126 19.33 24.21 -1.12
CA LEU A 126 18.11 23.52 -1.55
C LEU A 126 18.07 23.47 -3.08
N LYS A 127 17.79 22.30 -3.65
CA LYS A 127 17.63 22.12 -5.10
C LYS A 127 16.18 21.80 -5.41
N VAL A 128 15.59 22.54 -6.36
CA VAL A 128 14.25 22.30 -6.90
C VAL A 128 14.39 21.81 -8.33
N GLU A 129 13.95 20.59 -8.61
CA GLU A 129 13.99 19.96 -9.92
C GLU A 129 12.60 19.91 -10.54
N ARG A 130 12.53 20.08 -11.87
CA ARG A 130 11.28 19.92 -12.62
C ARG A 130 11.40 18.82 -13.66
N PHE A 131 10.40 17.95 -13.68
CA PHE A 131 10.30 16.82 -14.60
C PHE A 131 9.08 16.99 -15.51
N ASN A 132 9.25 16.59 -16.76
CA ASN A 132 8.15 16.40 -17.69
C ASN A 132 7.35 15.14 -17.32
N VAL A 133 6.10 15.05 -17.80
CA VAL A 133 5.22 13.88 -17.60
C VAL A 133 5.83 12.59 -18.13
N ASP A 134 6.72 12.68 -19.12
CA ASP A 134 7.44 11.53 -19.68
C ASP A 134 8.64 11.07 -18.84
N GLY A 135 8.88 11.70 -17.68
CA GLY A 135 9.96 11.37 -16.78
C GLY A 135 11.28 12.09 -17.06
N THR A 136 11.40 12.81 -18.18
CA THR A 136 12.63 13.55 -18.49
C THR A 136 12.72 14.83 -17.70
N LEU A 137 13.94 15.24 -17.34
CA LEU A 137 14.16 16.52 -16.67
C LEU A 137 13.81 17.68 -17.62
N ASP A 138 12.98 18.63 -17.17
CA ASP A 138 12.59 19.79 -17.95
C ASP A 138 13.71 20.82 -18.01
N THR A 139 14.55 20.72 -19.02
CA THR A 139 15.70 21.62 -19.24
C THR A 139 15.34 23.11 -19.39
N THR A 140 14.06 23.48 -19.50
CA THR A 140 13.61 24.88 -19.51
C THR A 140 13.44 25.48 -18.11
N PHE A 141 13.56 24.67 -17.05
CA PHE A 141 13.50 25.10 -15.66
C PHE A 141 14.89 25.29 -15.06
N GLY A 142 15.16 26.46 -14.49
CA GLY A 142 16.43 26.78 -13.86
C GLY A 142 17.62 26.50 -14.77
N ASN A 143 18.70 25.97 -14.21
CA ASN A 143 19.89 25.56 -14.94
C ASN A 143 19.82 24.06 -15.27
N GLY A 144 19.38 23.75 -16.49
CA GLY A 144 19.35 22.38 -16.98
C GLY A 144 18.32 21.50 -16.28
N GLY A 145 17.24 22.09 -15.75
CA GLY A 145 16.14 21.40 -15.07
C GLY A 145 16.11 21.54 -13.55
N ALA A 146 17.06 22.27 -12.98
CA ALA A 146 17.18 22.49 -11.55
C ALA A 146 17.38 23.97 -11.20
N ALA A 147 16.63 24.46 -10.21
CA ALA A 147 16.87 25.74 -9.55
C ALA A 147 17.56 25.51 -8.19
N GLY A 148 18.69 26.19 -7.96
CA GLY A 148 19.37 26.19 -6.67
C GLY A 148 18.92 27.38 -5.82
N LEU A 149 18.61 27.13 -4.55
CA LEU A 149 18.16 28.13 -3.59
C LEU A 149 19.12 28.19 -2.40
N ASP A 150 19.60 29.40 -2.12
CA ASP A 150 20.49 29.69 -1.01
C ASP A 150 19.69 29.84 0.29
N VAL A 151 19.83 28.87 1.20
CA VAL A 151 19.14 28.85 2.48
C VAL A 151 20.02 29.50 3.56
N PRO A 152 19.58 30.61 4.20
CA PRO A 152 20.45 31.40 5.07
C PRO A 152 20.60 30.84 6.51
N PHE A 153 19.88 29.77 6.86
CA PHE A 153 19.90 29.15 8.18
C PHE A 153 19.68 27.63 8.08
N GLY A 154 19.97 26.90 9.16
CA GLY A 154 19.68 25.46 9.23
C GLY A 154 18.19 25.18 9.30
N THR A 155 17.72 24.19 8.54
CA THR A 155 16.30 23.88 8.36
C THR A 155 15.98 22.42 8.63
N ASP A 156 14.78 22.16 9.12
CA ASP A 156 14.26 20.82 9.47
C ASP A 156 12.77 20.65 9.10
N GLY A 157 12.23 21.62 8.35
CA GLY A 157 10.85 21.72 7.86
C GLY A 157 10.84 22.16 6.40
N MET A 158 10.08 21.52 5.52
CA MET A 158 9.94 21.91 4.11
C MET A 158 8.51 21.75 3.58
N ALA A 159 8.14 22.61 2.64
CA ALA A 159 6.93 22.53 1.84
C ALA A 159 7.15 23.08 0.43
N ILE A 160 6.43 22.56 -0.55
CA ILE A 160 6.39 23.09 -1.91
C ILE A 160 4.94 23.12 -2.41
N TYR A 161 4.57 24.16 -3.14
CA TYR A 161 3.33 24.16 -3.92
C TYR A 161 3.48 24.99 -5.19
N ALA A 162 2.73 24.60 -6.21
CA ALA A 162 2.64 25.33 -7.47
C ALA A 162 1.27 26.02 -7.59
N THR A 163 1.25 27.13 -8.30
CA THR A 163 0.02 27.85 -8.62
C THR A 163 -0.35 27.69 -10.08
N ALA A 164 -1.61 27.99 -10.44
CA ALA A 164 -2.12 27.81 -11.79
C ALA A 164 -1.41 28.68 -12.85
N ASP A 165 -0.75 29.77 -12.45
CA ASP A 165 0.05 30.61 -13.36
C ASP A 165 1.47 30.06 -13.60
N GLY A 166 1.83 28.95 -12.96
CA GLY A 166 3.13 28.29 -13.06
C GLY A 166 4.16 28.76 -12.03
N SER A 167 3.85 29.75 -11.18
CA SER A 167 4.72 30.14 -10.07
C SER A 167 4.85 29.00 -9.06
N VAL A 168 6.04 28.86 -8.49
CA VAL A 168 6.38 27.83 -7.49
C VAL A 168 6.79 28.51 -6.20
N TYR A 169 6.22 28.03 -5.10
CA TYR A 169 6.58 28.47 -3.76
C TYR A 169 7.26 27.33 -3.02
N VAL A 170 8.42 27.61 -2.44
CA VAL A 170 9.14 26.65 -1.62
C VAL A 170 9.40 27.26 -0.26
N SER A 171 8.91 26.61 0.77
CA SER A 171 8.97 27.11 2.14
C SER A 171 9.87 26.21 2.97
N LEU A 172 10.72 26.81 3.78
CA LEU A 172 11.59 26.11 4.71
C LEU A 172 11.43 26.70 6.10
N ARG A 173 11.59 25.85 7.11
CA ARG A 173 11.54 26.22 8.52
C ARG A 173 12.84 25.84 9.21
N GLY A 174 13.33 26.75 10.05
CA GLY A 174 14.35 26.47 11.07
C GLY A 174 13.75 26.56 12.47
N THR A 175 14.59 26.66 13.49
CA THR A 175 14.14 26.60 14.90
C THR A 175 13.22 27.76 15.31
N SER A 176 13.42 28.97 14.76
CA SER A 176 12.66 30.18 15.15
C SER A 176 12.38 31.13 13.98
N GLN A 177 12.67 30.70 12.75
CA GLN A 177 12.46 31.46 11.53
C GLN A 177 11.93 30.54 10.44
N ALA A 178 11.18 31.10 9.50
CA ALA A 178 10.82 30.42 8.26
C ALA A 178 11.18 31.30 7.07
N ILE A 179 11.28 30.71 5.89
CA ILE A 179 11.56 31.43 4.65
C ILE A 179 10.68 30.86 3.56
N VAL A 180 10.12 31.74 2.73
CA VAL A 180 9.37 31.37 1.53
C VAL A 180 10.14 31.88 0.33
N PHE A 181 10.46 30.99 -0.60
CA PHE A 181 10.98 31.33 -1.91
C PHE A 181 9.85 31.35 -2.92
N LYS A 182 9.83 32.35 -3.80
CA LYS A 182 8.95 32.40 -4.96
C LYS A 182 9.77 32.32 -6.24
N LEU A 183 9.51 31.30 -7.04
CA LEU A 183 10.06 31.13 -8.38
C LEU A 183 8.97 31.37 -9.42
N ASP A 184 9.35 31.92 -10.57
CA ASP A 184 8.47 31.99 -11.74
C ASP A 184 8.36 30.63 -12.46
N SER A 185 7.59 30.60 -13.55
CA SER A 185 7.40 29.38 -14.36
C SER A 185 8.69 28.86 -15.03
N THR A 186 9.77 29.64 -15.03
CA THR A 186 11.09 29.24 -15.54
C THR A 186 12.04 28.80 -14.42
N GLY A 187 11.62 28.89 -13.15
CA GLY A 187 12.46 28.56 -12.00
C GLY A 187 13.39 29.69 -11.57
N ALA A 188 13.22 30.89 -12.12
CA ALA A 188 13.98 32.06 -11.69
C ALA A 188 13.31 32.70 -10.45
N PRO A 189 14.09 33.18 -9.47
CA PRO A 189 13.54 33.89 -8.32
C PRO A 189 12.81 35.17 -8.73
N VAL A 190 11.62 35.39 -8.16
CA VAL A 190 10.80 36.58 -8.45
C VAL A 190 11.29 37.77 -7.61
N GLU A 191 12.00 38.71 -8.22
CA GLU A 191 12.69 39.80 -7.51
C GLU A 191 11.78 40.67 -6.63
N ASP A 192 10.51 40.86 -7.01
CA ASP A 192 9.54 41.67 -6.25
C ASP A 192 8.94 40.92 -5.03
N PHE A 193 9.35 39.67 -4.79
CA PHE A 193 8.96 38.89 -3.62
C PHE A 193 10.12 38.79 -2.63
N GLY A 194 10.12 39.64 -1.61
CA GLY A 194 11.20 39.69 -0.61
C GLY A 194 12.54 40.13 -1.23
N VAL A 195 13.64 39.52 -0.76
CA VAL A 195 14.99 39.81 -1.28
C VAL A 195 15.41 38.65 -2.19
N ASN A 196 15.61 38.94 -3.49
CA ASN A 196 15.96 37.94 -4.50
C ASN A 196 14.96 36.76 -4.55
N GLY A 197 13.66 37.04 -4.47
CA GLY A 197 12.63 36.00 -4.46
C GLY A 197 12.49 35.24 -3.14
N ALA A 198 13.15 35.70 -2.06
CA ALA A 198 13.09 35.06 -0.75
C ALA A 198 12.51 36.01 0.32
N LEU A 199 11.42 35.59 0.95
CA LEU A 199 10.76 36.30 2.05
C LEU A 199 11.06 35.58 3.38
N VAL A 200 11.82 36.23 4.26
CA VAL A 200 12.07 35.72 5.61
C VAL A 200 10.90 36.07 6.52
N LEU A 201 10.32 35.05 7.13
CA LEU A 201 9.22 35.13 8.06
C LEU A 201 9.77 35.16 9.49
N ASN A 202 9.23 36.07 10.32
CA ASN A 202 9.59 36.21 11.73
C ASN A 202 8.41 35.81 12.63
N PRO A 203 8.10 34.51 12.71
CA PRO A 203 7.03 33.99 13.55
C PRO A 203 7.37 34.05 15.04
N THR A 204 6.39 33.81 15.89
CA THR A 204 6.60 33.69 17.34
C THR A 204 6.83 32.25 17.76
N GLY A 205 7.55 32.05 18.87
CA GLY A 205 7.79 30.74 19.51
C GLY A 205 8.92 29.90 18.90
N TYR A 206 9.07 28.68 19.42
CA TYR A 206 10.05 27.68 18.96
C TYR A 206 9.33 26.56 18.22
N TYR A 207 9.87 26.10 17.10
CA TYR A 207 9.21 25.07 16.31
C TYR A 207 9.60 23.65 16.68
N GLY A 208 8.61 22.74 16.59
CA GLY A 208 8.85 21.31 16.55
C GLY A 208 9.53 20.86 15.27
N THR A 209 10.15 19.69 15.30
CA THR A 209 10.65 19.02 14.09
C THR A 209 9.49 18.56 13.22
N GLY A 210 9.65 18.54 11.89
CA GLY A 210 8.61 18.09 10.95
C GLY A 210 8.29 19.12 9.86
N ASN A 211 7.34 18.83 8.98
CA ASN A 211 6.99 19.70 7.85
C ASN A 211 6.22 20.97 8.27
N ILE A 212 5.96 21.84 7.29
CA ILE A 212 5.14 23.06 7.43
C ILE A 212 4.08 23.11 6.33
N ALA A 213 3.05 23.92 6.54
CA ALA A 213 2.13 24.33 5.50
C ALA A 213 2.22 25.83 5.30
N THR A 214 2.23 26.28 4.04
CA THR A 214 2.24 27.72 3.73
C THR A 214 1.31 28.05 2.61
N VAL A 215 0.62 29.20 2.72
CA VAL A 215 -0.16 29.78 1.63
C VAL A 215 0.16 31.27 1.53
N VAL A 216 0.60 31.72 0.35
CA VAL A 216 0.79 33.14 0.06
C VAL A 216 -0.50 33.68 -0.56
N GLN A 217 -1.08 34.68 0.08
CA GLN A 217 -2.33 35.32 -0.34
C GLN A 217 -2.08 36.39 -1.42
N PRO A 218 -3.11 36.83 -2.17
CA PRO A 218 -2.95 37.81 -3.24
C PRO A 218 -2.41 39.18 -2.81
N ASP A 219 -2.58 39.57 -1.55
CA ASP A 219 -2.04 40.79 -0.94
C ASP A 219 -0.58 40.62 -0.46
N GLY A 220 0.00 39.43 -0.62
CA GLY A 220 1.35 39.08 -0.20
C GLY A 220 1.46 38.58 1.24
N SER A 221 0.38 38.56 2.03
CA SER A 221 0.43 37.94 3.36
C SER A 221 0.64 36.43 3.25
N VAL A 222 1.19 35.84 4.30
CA VAL A 222 1.51 34.41 4.37
C VAL A 222 0.80 33.79 5.56
N LEU A 223 0.06 32.72 5.32
CA LEU A 223 -0.36 31.79 6.37
C LEU A 223 0.71 30.73 6.53
N LEU A 224 1.10 30.46 7.77
CA LEU A 224 2.09 29.45 8.14
C LEU A 224 1.49 28.51 9.19
N GLY A 225 1.33 27.25 8.80
CA GLY A 225 0.93 26.14 9.66
C GLY A 225 2.11 25.31 10.09
N SER A 226 2.21 25.00 11.37
CA SER A 226 3.31 24.20 11.89
C SER A 226 3.06 23.74 13.31
N TRP A 227 3.80 22.71 13.72
CA TRP A 227 3.94 22.37 15.13
C TRP A 227 4.70 23.47 15.87
N LEU A 228 4.04 24.14 16.83
CA LEU A 228 4.61 25.27 17.56
C LEU A 228 4.71 24.98 19.06
N TYR A 229 5.92 25.05 19.62
CA TYR A 229 6.16 25.00 21.06
C TYR A 229 5.94 26.39 21.69
N VAL A 230 5.07 26.46 22.70
CA VAL A 230 4.79 27.68 23.46
C VAL A 230 5.33 27.53 24.89
N GLY A 231 6.40 28.27 25.24
CA GLY A 231 6.95 28.31 26.61
C GLY A 231 8.46 28.53 26.69
N ALA A 232 8.95 29.10 27.80
CA ALA A 232 10.37 29.44 27.98
C ALA A 232 11.21 28.33 28.67
N ASP A 233 10.61 27.29 29.27
CA ASP A 233 11.33 26.24 30.01
C ASP A 233 10.57 24.87 30.02
N GLY A 234 10.94 23.89 29.18
CA GLY A 234 10.65 22.44 29.40
C GLY A 234 9.67 21.74 28.43
N PRO A 235 9.64 20.38 28.40
CA PRO A 235 8.69 19.59 27.61
C PRO A 235 7.30 19.60 28.26
N HIS A 236 6.27 19.68 27.41
CA HIS A 236 4.86 19.98 27.70
C HIS A 236 4.24 19.43 29.00
N ASP A 237 3.37 20.25 29.62
CA ASP A 237 2.27 19.74 30.43
C ASP A 237 1.22 19.11 29.48
N PRO A 238 0.62 17.95 29.80
CA PRO A 238 -0.43 17.36 28.97
C PRO A 238 -1.62 18.33 28.79
N GLY A 239 -1.83 18.81 27.56
CA GLY A 239 -2.93 19.73 27.19
C GLY A 239 -2.54 21.00 26.42
N ASP A 240 -1.25 21.29 26.25
CA ASP A 240 -0.79 22.48 25.52
C ASP A 240 -0.93 22.34 23.99
N PRO A 241 -1.36 23.40 23.25
CA PRO A 241 -1.61 23.32 21.81
C PRO A 241 -0.38 22.91 21.02
N VAL A 242 -0.55 21.89 20.16
CA VAL A 242 0.52 21.25 19.38
C VAL A 242 0.62 21.89 17.99
N TYR A 243 -0.49 22.24 17.35
CA TYR A 243 -0.47 22.91 16.04
C TYR A 243 -0.94 24.35 16.12
N ALA A 244 -0.35 25.24 15.31
CA ALA A 244 -0.75 26.63 15.21
C ALA A 244 -0.74 27.13 13.76
N VAL A 245 -1.63 28.07 13.47
CA VAL A 245 -1.63 28.86 12.23
C VAL A 245 -1.25 30.29 12.57
N GLN A 246 -0.20 30.79 11.95
CA GLN A 246 0.25 32.17 12.07
C GLN A 246 -0.02 32.92 10.77
N ARG A 247 -0.44 34.18 10.86
CA ARG A 247 -0.52 35.06 9.69
C ARG A 247 0.58 36.11 9.74
N LEU A 248 1.36 36.20 8.67
CA LEU A 248 2.43 37.18 8.50
C LEU A 248 2.08 38.12 7.35
N ALA A 249 2.42 39.40 7.50
CA ALA A 249 2.26 40.41 6.46
C ALA A 249 3.26 40.19 5.30
N ALA A 250 3.07 40.93 4.21
CA ALA A 250 3.93 40.86 3.02
C ALA A 250 5.41 41.25 3.27
N ASP A 251 5.69 41.91 4.40
CA ASP A 251 7.05 42.23 4.85
C ASP A 251 7.66 41.14 5.77
N GLY A 252 6.94 40.04 6.02
CA GLY A 252 7.35 38.93 6.86
C GLY A 252 7.19 39.17 8.37
N SER A 253 6.60 40.30 8.78
CA SER A 253 6.23 40.56 10.17
C SER A 253 4.89 39.93 10.55
N LEU A 254 4.66 39.68 11.84
CA LEU A 254 3.44 39.03 12.32
C LEU A 254 2.22 39.98 12.22
N ASP A 255 1.14 39.51 11.61
CA ASP A 255 -0.10 40.28 11.52
C ASP A 255 -0.93 40.14 12.80
N THR A 256 -0.72 41.07 13.73
CA THR A 256 -1.39 41.09 15.04
C THR A 256 -2.92 41.19 15.00
N ALA A 257 -3.55 41.45 13.84
CA ALA A 257 -5.01 41.45 13.70
C ALA A 257 -5.62 40.05 13.52
N PHE A 258 -4.79 39.02 13.33
CA PHE A 258 -5.23 37.63 13.18
C PHE A 258 -5.16 36.88 14.51
N GLY A 259 -6.23 36.17 14.89
CA GLY A 259 -6.27 35.37 16.11
C GLY A 259 -5.86 36.16 17.36
N VAL A 260 -4.95 35.58 18.16
CA VAL A 260 -4.33 36.22 19.31
C VAL A 260 -2.91 36.62 18.92
N ASP A 261 -2.68 37.93 18.77
CA ASP A 261 -1.38 38.51 18.40
C ASP A 261 -0.75 37.89 17.13
N GLY A 262 -1.58 37.51 16.16
CA GLY A 262 -1.16 36.92 14.87
C GLY A 262 -1.16 35.40 14.82
N VAL A 263 -1.64 34.73 15.88
CA VAL A 263 -1.61 33.27 16.01
C VAL A 263 -2.98 32.70 16.39
N VAL A 264 -3.34 31.59 15.75
CA VAL A 264 -4.43 30.72 16.17
C VAL A 264 -3.84 29.41 16.67
N TYR A 265 -4.16 29.04 17.91
CA TYR A 265 -3.72 27.81 18.55
C TYR A 265 -4.83 26.77 18.51
N PHE A 266 -4.47 25.52 18.20
CA PHE A 266 -5.41 24.41 18.19
C PHE A 266 -5.22 23.48 19.39
N ASP A 267 -6.33 23.09 20.01
CA ASP A 267 -6.36 22.14 21.10
C ASP A 267 -5.83 20.77 20.67
N THR A 268 -5.04 20.10 21.51
CA THR A 268 -4.47 18.78 21.21
C THR A 268 -5.53 17.69 21.05
N ALA A 269 -6.73 17.89 21.58
CA ALA A 269 -7.87 17.01 21.35
C ALA A 269 -8.28 16.94 19.87
N LEU A 270 -7.89 17.92 19.04
CA LEU A 270 -8.07 17.88 17.59
C LEU A 270 -7.03 17.00 16.88
N GLY A 271 -5.93 16.60 17.52
CA GLY A 271 -4.96 15.67 16.93
C GLY A 271 -4.18 16.18 15.72
N LEU A 272 -4.29 17.47 15.36
CA LEU A 272 -3.55 18.05 14.25
C LEU A 272 -2.03 17.97 14.48
N ASP A 273 -1.29 17.54 13.46
CA ASP A 273 0.15 17.36 13.49
C ASP A 273 0.88 18.16 12.39
N TYR A 274 2.18 17.94 12.24
CA TYR A 274 3.02 18.64 11.26
C TYR A 274 2.69 18.31 9.78
N ARG A 275 1.79 17.36 9.50
CA ARG A 275 1.38 16.97 8.15
C ARG A 275 0.11 17.68 7.70
N ALA A 276 -0.48 18.55 8.53
CA ALA A 276 -1.68 19.28 8.17
C ALA A 276 -1.45 20.26 7.00
N ALA A 277 -2.39 20.28 6.05
CA ALA A 277 -2.48 21.20 4.93
C ALA A 277 -3.31 22.45 5.25
N ILE A 278 -3.01 23.56 4.57
CA ILE A 278 -3.75 24.82 4.67
C ILE A 278 -4.10 25.31 3.27
N THR A 279 -5.32 25.83 3.11
CA THR A 279 -5.74 26.53 1.89
C THR A 279 -6.71 27.67 2.21
N VAL A 280 -6.96 28.55 1.23
CA VAL A 280 -7.76 29.77 1.42
C VAL A 280 -8.85 29.83 0.35
N GLN A 281 -10.09 30.06 0.79
CA GLN A 281 -11.24 30.29 -0.08
C GLN A 281 -11.23 31.72 -0.64
N ALA A 282 -11.93 31.96 -1.75
CA ALA A 282 -11.98 33.27 -2.40
C ALA A 282 -12.56 34.40 -1.53
N ASP A 283 -13.34 34.06 -0.50
CA ASP A 283 -13.91 35.00 0.47
C ASP A 283 -12.98 35.26 1.68
N GLY A 284 -11.77 34.69 1.67
CA GLY A 284 -10.76 34.85 2.71
C GLY A 284 -10.90 33.88 3.88
N LYS A 285 -11.86 32.95 3.87
CA LYS A 285 -11.91 31.87 4.85
C LYS A 285 -10.76 30.90 4.65
N ILE A 286 -10.30 30.30 5.74
CA ILE A 286 -9.10 29.45 5.78
C ILE A 286 -9.55 28.02 6.11
N ILE A 287 -9.09 27.06 5.33
CA ILE A 287 -9.27 25.63 5.59
C ILE A 287 -7.96 25.08 6.15
N VAL A 288 -8.06 24.30 7.22
CA VAL A 288 -6.96 23.50 7.77
C VAL A 288 -7.41 22.05 7.77
N ALA A 289 -6.65 21.16 7.14
CA ALA A 289 -6.96 19.73 7.11
C ALA A 289 -5.74 18.95 7.60
N GLY A 290 -5.91 18.02 8.54
CA GLY A 290 -4.79 17.26 9.11
C GLY A 290 -5.25 16.07 9.92
N GLU A 291 -4.28 15.34 10.47
CA GLU A 291 -4.54 14.13 11.26
C GLU A 291 -5.51 14.37 12.44
N SER A 292 -6.20 13.31 12.88
CA SER A 292 -7.00 13.30 14.09
C SER A 292 -6.44 12.31 15.11
N ASN A 293 -6.89 12.40 16.37
CA ASN A 293 -6.53 11.41 17.40
C ASN A 293 -7.15 10.01 17.16
N ASP A 294 -8.01 9.87 16.15
CA ASP A 294 -8.49 8.59 15.64
C ASP A 294 -7.64 8.18 14.43
N ASN A 295 -6.97 7.03 14.55
CA ASN A 295 -6.07 6.51 13.52
C ASN A 295 -6.78 6.24 12.18
N ASN A 296 -8.12 6.21 12.15
CA ASN A 296 -8.92 6.03 10.94
C ASN A 296 -9.67 7.31 10.55
N ALA A 297 -9.20 8.49 10.96
CA ALA A 297 -9.83 9.74 10.60
C ALA A 297 -8.89 10.94 10.52
N PHE A 298 -9.29 11.92 9.72
CA PHE A 298 -8.66 13.24 9.66
C PHE A 298 -9.67 14.33 9.98
N ASN A 299 -9.16 15.48 10.43
CA ASN A 299 -9.95 16.65 10.77
C ASN A 299 -9.85 17.72 9.70
N VAL A 300 -10.96 18.43 9.49
CA VAL A 300 -11.08 19.60 8.62
C VAL A 300 -11.69 20.72 9.42
N LEU A 301 -10.96 21.82 9.53
CA LEU A 301 -11.37 23.02 10.26
C LEU A 301 -11.57 24.16 9.27
N ARG A 302 -12.58 25.01 9.52
CA ARG A 302 -12.73 26.27 8.80
C ARG A 302 -12.66 27.46 9.75
N LEU A 303 -11.76 28.40 9.42
CA LEU A 303 -11.63 29.68 10.09
C LEU A 303 -12.15 30.81 9.19
N ASN A 304 -12.65 31.86 9.81
CA ASN A 304 -12.84 33.15 9.18
C ASN A 304 -11.50 33.82 8.87
N ALA A 305 -11.53 34.87 8.05
CA ALA A 305 -10.35 35.65 7.71
C ALA A 305 -9.66 36.28 8.93
N ASP A 306 -10.33 36.43 10.08
CA ASP A 306 -9.73 36.93 11.33
C ASP A 306 -9.13 35.82 12.22
N GLY A 307 -9.25 34.54 11.83
CA GLY A 307 -8.76 33.39 12.58
C GLY A 307 -9.76 32.79 13.57
N SER A 308 -10.96 33.37 13.73
CA SER A 308 -12.04 32.75 14.51
C SER A 308 -12.67 31.55 13.78
N PHE A 309 -13.18 30.54 14.49
CA PHE A 309 -13.89 29.41 13.87
C PHE A 309 -15.16 29.88 13.13
N ASP A 310 -15.39 29.31 11.94
CA ASP A 310 -16.61 29.55 11.17
C ASP A 310 -17.69 28.51 11.50
N ASN A 311 -18.61 28.89 12.39
CA ASN A 311 -19.73 28.04 12.81
C ASN A 311 -20.75 27.74 11.69
N SER A 312 -20.61 28.29 10.48
CA SER A 312 -21.42 27.89 9.32
C SER A 312 -20.88 26.64 8.61
N PHE A 313 -19.71 26.14 9.00
CA PHE A 313 -19.10 24.92 8.50
C PHE A 313 -19.29 23.79 9.51
N SER A 314 -20.01 22.73 9.15
CA SER A 314 -20.26 21.60 10.06
C SER A 314 -20.77 22.03 11.46
N ASP A 315 -21.58 23.09 11.52
CA ASP A 315 -22.18 23.73 12.72
C ASP A 315 -21.23 24.36 13.77
N ASP A 316 -19.97 23.94 13.87
CA ASP A 316 -19.01 24.45 14.87
C ASP A 316 -17.61 24.79 14.31
N GLY A 317 -17.46 24.75 12.98
CA GLY A 317 -16.21 25.00 12.28
C GLY A 317 -15.27 23.81 12.22
N LYS A 318 -15.70 22.62 12.67
CA LYS A 318 -14.87 21.41 12.79
C LYS A 318 -15.61 20.21 12.21
N LEU A 319 -14.90 19.43 11.42
CA LEU A 319 -15.41 18.23 10.79
C LEU A 319 -14.38 17.12 10.93
N THR A 320 -14.81 15.95 11.39
CA THR A 320 -13.99 14.74 11.39
C THR A 320 -14.49 13.80 10.30
N ILE A 321 -13.59 13.35 9.44
CA ILE A 321 -13.90 12.47 8.31
C ILE A 321 -13.21 11.13 8.54
N GLN A 322 -13.99 10.07 8.55
CA GLN A 322 -13.51 8.70 8.63
C GLN A 322 -12.92 8.28 7.28
N VAL A 323 -11.76 7.64 7.31
CA VAL A 323 -11.16 6.98 6.16
C VAL A 323 -11.44 5.47 6.22
N PRO A 324 -11.46 4.76 5.08
CA PRO A 324 -11.59 3.30 5.05
C PRO A 324 -10.51 2.64 5.92
N GLN A 325 -10.85 1.49 6.50
CA GLN A 325 -9.91 0.73 7.32
C GLN A 325 -8.66 0.38 6.52
N GLY A 326 -7.48 0.69 7.06
CA GLY A 326 -6.19 0.44 6.42
C GLY A 326 -5.72 1.52 5.44
N ALA A 327 -6.51 2.56 5.18
CA ALA A 327 -6.03 3.76 4.49
C ALA A 327 -5.34 4.73 5.46
N SER A 328 -4.33 5.47 4.99
CA SER A 328 -3.74 6.52 5.80
C SER A 328 -4.73 7.65 6.08
N ASN A 329 -4.67 8.20 7.29
CA ASN A 329 -5.46 9.32 7.77
C ASN A 329 -4.76 10.68 7.56
N TYR A 330 -3.72 10.76 6.73
CA TYR A 330 -3.02 12.01 6.46
C TYR A 330 -3.78 12.89 5.46
N ALA A 331 -3.79 14.20 5.69
CA ALA A 331 -4.30 15.19 4.75
C ALA A 331 -3.15 16.08 4.25
N HIS A 332 -2.37 15.55 3.30
CA HIS A 332 -1.14 16.18 2.80
C HIS A 332 -1.38 17.46 2.01
N SER A 333 -2.51 17.58 1.32
CA SER A 333 -2.81 18.74 0.50
C SER A 333 -4.30 19.07 0.46
N ALA A 334 -4.65 20.34 0.32
CA ALA A 334 -6.04 20.78 0.18
C ALA A 334 -6.14 21.96 -0.79
N ILE A 335 -7.18 21.95 -1.63
CA ILE A 335 -7.45 23.03 -2.59
C ILE A 335 -8.94 23.33 -2.67
N VAL A 336 -9.27 24.56 -3.07
CA VAL A 336 -10.64 25.04 -3.22
C VAL A 336 -10.96 25.16 -4.71
N GLN A 337 -12.04 24.52 -5.15
CA GLN A 337 -12.55 24.63 -6.51
C GLN A 337 -13.28 25.98 -6.74
N PRO A 338 -13.39 26.47 -7.98
CA PRO A 338 -14.08 27.73 -8.28
C PRO A 338 -15.55 27.78 -7.85
N ASP A 339 -16.21 26.63 -7.71
CA ASP A 339 -17.58 26.50 -7.21
C ASP A 339 -17.68 26.48 -5.67
N GLY A 340 -16.55 26.60 -4.97
CA GLY A 340 -16.47 26.63 -3.51
C GLY A 340 -16.33 25.25 -2.86
N LYS A 341 -16.33 24.16 -3.64
CA LYS A 341 -16.04 22.81 -3.12
C LYS A 341 -14.58 22.70 -2.68
N ILE A 342 -14.33 21.81 -1.73
CA ILE A 342 -13.02 21.63 -1.12
C ILE A 342 -12.55 20.22 -1.43
N LEU A 343 -11.38 20.10 -2.07
CA LEU A 343 -10.71 18.84 -2.32
C LEU A 343 -9.56 18.69 -1.32
N ILE A 344 -9.51 17.52 -0.68
CA ILE A 344 -8.48 17.17 0.29
C ILE A 344 -7.81 15.90 -0.22
N ALA A 345 -6.48 15.93 -0.36
CA ALA A 345 -5.68 14.81 -0.80
C ALA A 345 -4.89 14.24 0.38
N GLY A 346 -5.25 13.01 0.73
CA GLY A 346 -4.44 12.02 1.44
C GLY A 346 -4.35 10.76 0.59
N ASP A 347 -4.16 9.59 1.20
CA ASP A 347 -4.36 8.31 0.50
C ASP A 347 -5.75 8.25 -0.16
N VAL A 348 -6.75 8.77 0.55
CA VAL A 348 -8.10 8.96 0.02
C VAL A 348 -8.32 10.44 -0.29
N ILE A 349 -8.63 10.72 -1.55
CA ILE A 349 -9.06 12.03 -2.00
C ILE A 349 -10.53 12.19 -1.62
N THR A 350 -10.81 13.20 -0.81
CA THR A 350 -12.17 13.50 -0.33
C THR A 350 -12.62 14.84 -0.87
N ARG A 351 -13.87 14.91 -1.37
CA ARG A 351 -14.49 16.18 -1.77
C ARG A 351 -15.64 16.59 -0.85
N LEU A 352 -15.57 17.82 -0.36
CA LEU A 352 -16.61 18.45 0.44
C LEU A 352 -17.32 19.56 -0.34
N ASN A 353 -18.60 19.74 -0.03
CA ASN A 353 -19.35 20.93 -0.39
C ASN A 353 -18.83 22.15 0.41
N ALA A 354 -19.24 23.34 -0.04
CA ALA A 354 -18.85 24.59 0.61
C ALA A 354 -19.34 24.73 2.07
N ASP A 355 -20.28 23.92 2.54
CA ASP A 355 -20.75 23.90 3.94
C ASP A 355 -20.07 22.84 4.81
N GLY A 356 -19.16 22.04 4.23
CA GLY A 356 -18.47 20.94 4.89
C GLY A 356 -19.19 19.60 4.79
N SER A 357 -20.40 19.53 4.23
CA SER A 357 -21.03 18.23 3.94
C SER A 357 -20.26 17.48 2.84
N LEU A 358 -20.24 16.15 2.91
CA LEU A 358 -19.59 15.30 1.90
C LEU A 358 -20.28 15.45 0.54
N ASP A 359 -19.51 15.68 -0.53
CA ASP A 359 -20.06 15.79 -1.88
C ASP A 359 -20.21 14.40 -2.53
N THR A 360 -21.38 13.79 -2.34
CA THR A 360 -21.70 12.45 -2.87
C THR A 360 -21.80 12.40 -4.41
N THR A 361 -21.54 13.50 -5.13
CA THR A 361 -21.43 13.51 -6.60
C THR A 361 -20.00 13.30 -7.10
N PHE A 362 -19.03 13.17 -6.18
CA PHE A 362 -17.63 12.86 -6.47
C PHE A 362 -17.31 11.40 -6.19
N GLY A 363 -16.42 10.79 -6.98
CA GLY A 363 -16.08 9.38 -6.89
C GLY A 363 -17.23 8.52 -7.41
N SER A 364 -18.00 7.92 -6.51
CA SER A 364 -19.16 7.11 -6.88
C SER A 364 -20.42 7.95 -7.07
N GLN A 365 -20.95 7.93 -8.30
CA GLN A 365 -22.18 8.64 -8.66
C GLN A 365 -23.45 7.81 -8.45
N ASP A 366 -23.34 6.49 -8.31
CA ASP A 366 -24.48 5.59 -8.08
C ASP A 366 -24.72 5.31 -6.58
N GLY A 367 -23.86 5.86 -5.72
CA GLY A 367 -23.96 5.74 -4.27
C GLY A 367 -23.39 4.43 -3.71
N GLN A 368 -22.78 3.57 -4.54
CA GLN A 368 -22.16 2.31 -4.14
C GLN A 368 -20.64 2.48 -3.99
N TYR A 369 -20.02 1.53 -3.29
CA TYR A 369 -18.56 1.43 -3.28
C TYR A 369 -18.09 0.61 -4.49
N HIS A 370 -17.02 1.07 -5.15
CA HIS A 370 -16.39 0.36 -6.25
C HIS A 370 -14.93 0.07 -5.97
N VAL A 371 -14.47 -1.06 -6.50
CA VAL A 371 -13.05 -1.42 -6.59
C VAL A 371 -12.78 -1.79 -8.04
N ASP A 372 -12.15 -0.91 -8.80
CA ASP A 372 -11.89 -1.10 -10.22
C ASP A 372 -10.38 -1.33 -10.46
N GLY A 373 -10.04 -2.33 -11.25
CA GLY A 373 -8.69 -2.63 -11.72
C GLY A 373 -8.31 -1.82 -12.95
N SER A 374 -7.42 -2.40 -13.76
CA SER A 374 -6.82 -1.84 -14.95
C SER A 374 -7.01 -2.77 -16.16
N SER A 375 -6.36 -2.51 -17.29
CA SER A 375 -6.31 -3.49 -18.39
C SER A 375 -5.26 -4.59 -18.23
N GLN A 376 -4.68 -4.72 -17.03
CA GLN A 376 -3.64 -5.69 -16.66
C GLN A 376 -4.17 -6.65 -15.59
N ALA A 377 -3.47 -7.76 -15.38
CA ALA A 377 -3.80 -8.72 -14.32
C ALA A 377 -3.74 -8.08 -12.92
N ASN A 378 -4.90 -7.84 -12.34
CA ASN A 378 -5.12 -7.23 -11.04
C ASN A 378 -5.40 -8.28 -9.95
N HIS A 379 -5.08 -7.94 -8.71
CA HIS A 379 -5.64 -8.62 -7.53
C HIS A 379 -6.51 -7.61 -6.79
N LEU A 380 -7.83 -7.81 -6.85
CA LEU A 380 -8.82 -6.91 -6.29
C LEU A 380 -9.47 -7.55 -5.08
N ILE A 381 -9.32 -6.90 -3.92
CA ILE A 381 -9.90 -7.37 -2.65
C ILE A 381 -10.87 -6.31 -2.14
N GLY A 382 -12.12 -6.70 -1.90
CA GLY A 382 -13.15 -5.89 -1.25
C GLY A 382 -12.98 -5.85 0.27
N ASN A 383 -14.04 -5.49 0.98
CA ASN A 383 -14.09 -5.52 2.43
C ASN A 383 -15.45 -6.07 2.90
N ASP A 384 -15.83 -5.88 4.17
CA ASP A 384 -17.10 -6.40 4.67
C ASP A 384 -18.33 -5.58 4.21
N THR A 385 -18.13 -4.52 3.42
CA THR A 385 -19.20 -3.72 2.81
C THR A 385 -19.70 -4.33 1.51
N ALA A 386 -20.88 -3.91 1.04
CA ALA A 386 -21.34 -4.30 -0.29
C ALA A 386 -20.65 -3.43 -1.35
N GLU A 387 -19.84 -4.06 -2.20
CA GLU A 387 -19.00 -3.42 -3.20
C GLU A 387 -19.32 -3.91 -4.63
N ILE A 388 -18.95 -3.10 -5.62
CA ILE A 388 -18.92 -3.47 -7.02
C ILE A 388 -17.45 -3.56 -7.45
N ILE A 389 -16.96 -4.77 -7.63
CA ILE A 389 -15.55 -5.04 -7.97
C ILE A 389 -15.45 -5.37 -9.46
N ARG A 390 -14.55 -4.68 -10.18
CA ARG A 390 -14.36 -4.89 -11.62
C ARG A 390 -12.88 -5.06 -11.97
N GLY A 391 -12.52 -6.20 -12.54
CA GLY A 391 -11.17 -6.46 -13.07
C GLY A 391 -10.84 -5.58 -14.29
N LEU A 392 -11.83 -5.48 -15.20
CA LEU A 392 -11.77 -4.83 -16.52
C LEU A 392 -11.09 -5.71 -17.57
N GLY A 393 -9.77 -5.81 -17.58
CA GLY A 393 -9.10 -6.71 -18.50
C GLY A 393 -7.76 -7.18 -17.98
N GLY A 394 -7.28 -8.30 -18.51
CA GLY A 394 -6.19 -9.04 -17.87
C GLY A 394 -6.77 -10.26 -17.16
N ASP A 395 -5.89 -11.13 -16.67
CA ASP A 395 -6.32 -12.32 -15.93
C ASP A 395 -6.38 -11.92 -14.44
N ASP A 396 -7.57 -11.56 -13.97
CA ASP A 396 -7.75 -10.90 -12.68
C ASP A 396 -8.13 -11.88 -11.56
N VAL A 397 -7.69 -11.58 -10.34
CA VAL A 397 -8.17 -12.26 -9.12
C VAL A 397 -9.08 -11.32 -8.36
N LEU A 398 -10.35 -11.71 -8.18
CA LEU A 398 -11.36 -10.92 -7.48
C LEU A 398 -11.82 -11.66 -6.22
N GLN A 399 -11.70 -10.99 -5.08
CA GLN A 399 -12.19 -11.46 -3.79
C GLN A 399 -13.07 -10.38 -3.14
N GLY A 400 -14.35 -10.67 -2.95
CA GLY A 400 -15.30 -9.76 -2.28
C GLY A 400 -14.96 -9.50 -0.82
N ALA A 401 -14.52 -10.56 -0.13
CA ALA A 401 -14.54 -10.67 1.34
C ALA A 401 -15.99 -10.71 1.84
N GLY A 402 -16.34 -10.02 2.92
CA GLY A 402 -17.71 -10.00 3.43
C GLY A 402 -18.67 -9.17 2.58
N GLY A 403 -19.83 -8.82 3.13
CA GLY A 403 -20.77 -7.96 2.43
C GLY A 403 -21.66 -8.70 1.42
N ARG A 404 -22.09 -8.00 0.39
CA ARG A 404 -22.93 -8.56 -0.68
C ARG A 404 -22.49 -7.94 -1.99
N ASP A 405 -21.51 -8.57 -2.59
CA ASP A 405 -20.74 -7.95 -3.65
C ASP A 405 -21.27 -8.27 -5.03
N VAL A 406 -20.89 -7.41 -5.96
CA VAL A 406 -21.09 -7.60 -7.38
C VAL A 406 -19.73 -7.63 -8.04
N LEU A 407 -19.34 -8.81 -8.52
CA LEU A 407 -18.03 -9.04 -9.12
C LEU A 407 -18.17 -9.11 -10.64
N ALA A 408 -17.25 -8.47 -11.36
CA ALA A 408 -17.13 -8.57 -12.81
C ALA A 408 -15.65 -8.71 -13.19
N GLY A 409 -15.28 -9.84 -13.79
CA GLY A 409 -13.89 -10.08 -14.20
C GLY A 409 -13.51 -9.18 -15.39
N GLY A 410 -14.37 -9.16 -16.40
CA GLY A 410 -14.15 -8.42 -17.63
C GLY A 410 -13.58 -9.32 -18.72
N THR A 411 -12.46 -8.93 -19.32
CA THR A 411 -11.81 -9.73 -20.38
C THR A 411 -10.55 -10.39 -19.87
N GLY A 412 -10.49 -11.71 -19.89
CA GLY A 412 -9.33 -12.45 -19.43
C GLY A 412 -9.73 -13.86 -19.05
N ALA A 413 -8.84 -14.57 -18.37
CA ALA A 413 -9.19 -15.74 -17.58
C ALA A 413 -9.20 -15.33 -16.11
N ASP A 414 -10.38 -15.02 -15.59
CA ASP A 414 -10.51 -14.44 -14.25
C ASP A 414 -10.77 -15.48 -13.16
N ILE A 415 -10.32 -15.19 -11.94
CA ILE A 415 -10.49 -16.04 -10.76
C ILE A 415 -11.33 -15.29 -9.73
N PHE A 416 -12.51 -15.85 -9.44
CA PHE A 416 -13.36 -15.38 -8.34
C PHE A 416 -13.10 -16.22 -7.09
N ARG A 417 -12.48 -15.63 -6.08
CA ARG A 417 -11.98 -16.34 -4.90
C ARG A 417 -12.88 -16.17 -3.68
N PHE A 418 -13.16 -17.30 -3.02
CA PHE A 418 -13.90 -17.35 -1.76
C PHE A 418 -13.11 -18.16 -0.73
N THR A 419 -12.73 -17.49 0.35
CA THR A 419 -11.85 -18.06 1.38
C THR A 419 -12.60 -18.53 2.61
N GLN A 420 -13.77 -17.95 2.87
CA GLN A 420 -14.63 -18.31 3.99
C GLN A 420 -16.10 -18.40 3.56
N ILE A 421 -16.90 -19.16 4.31
CA ILE A 421 -18.34 -19.25 4.03
C ILE A 421 -19.01 -17.88 4.18
N SER A 422 -18.53 -17.04 5.11
CA SER A 422 -19.01 -15.68 5.33
C SER A 422 -18.82 -14.75 4.13
N ASP A 423 -17.96 -15.12 3.17
CA ASP A 423 -17.72 -14.28 2.00
C ASP A 423 -18.97 -14.23 1.12
N SER A 424 -19.67 -15.37 0.97
CA SER A 424 -20.88 -15.43 0.14
C SER A 424 -21.89 -16.40 0.71
N TYR A 425 -22.87 -15.88 1.45
CA TYR A 425 -23.76 -16.71 2.25
C TYR A 425 -25.22 -16.30 2.26
N ARG A 426 -26.02 -17.25 2.71
CA ARG A 426 -27.42 -17.07 3.04
C ARG A 426 -27.76 -17.73 4.36
N THR A 427 -28.58 -17.06 5.15
CA THR A 427 -29.21 -17.62 6.36
C THR A 427 -30.71 -17.79 6.13
N ALA A 428 -31.44 -18.18 7.18
CA ALA A 428 -32.90 -18.22 7.13
C ALA A 428 -33.54 -16.82 6.94
N THR A 429 -32.84 -15.75 7.32
CA THR A 429 -33.38 -14.38 7.39
C THR A 429 -32.57 -13.34 6.61
N GLU A 430 -31.33 -13.63 6.27
CA GLU A 430 -30.38 -12.68 5.68
C GLU A 430 -29.70 -13.28 4.44
N THR A 431 -29.24 -12.40 3.55
CA THR A 431 -28.47 -12.78 2.36
C THR A 431 -27.31 -11.81 2.20
N GLY A 432 -26.10 -12.33 2.35
CA GLY A 432 -24.83 -11.76 1.91
C GLY A 432 -24.34 -12.57 0.72
N SER A 433 -25.22 -12.88 -0.24
CA SER A 433 -24.88 -13.68 -1.41
C SER A 433 -24.38 -12.78 -2.52
N ASP A 434 -23.11 -12.97 -2.86
CA ASP A 434 -22.45 -12.25 -3.93
C ASP A 434 -22.98 -12.66 -5.30
N ARG A 435 -22.71 -11.79 -6.27
CA ARG A 435 -23.13 -11.97 -7.65
C ARG A 435 -22.00 -11.70 -8.64
N ILE A 436 -21.69 -12.70 -9.46
CA ILE A 436 -20.79 -12.56 -10.61
C ILE A 436 -21.61 -12.19 -11.86
N LEU A 437 -21.21 -11.13 -12.57
CA LEU A 437 -21.97 -10.55 -13.68
C LEU A 437 -21.67 -11.16 -15.05
N ASP A 438 -20.44 -11.56 -15.31
CA ASP A 438 -19.93 -11.80 -16.66
C ASP A 438 -19.10 -13.09 -16.81
N PHE A 439 -19.26 -14.03 -15.87
CA PHE A 439 -18.53 -15.30 -15.86
C PHE A 439 -18.54 -16.04 -17.21
N ASP A 440 -17.36 -16.17 -17.82
CA ASP A 440 -17.12 -17.00 -19.00
C ASP A 440 -16.64 -18.39 -18.57
N ALA A 441 -17.55 -19.37 -18.61
CA ALA A 441 -17.28 -20.75 -18.20
C ALA A 441 -16.16 -21.45 -19.02
N ALA A 442 -15.72 -20.90 -20.15
CA ALA A 442 -14.61 -21.41 -20.93
C ALA A 442 -13.23 -20.98 -20.39
N GLN A 443 -13.13 -19.80 -19.78
CA GLN A 443 -11.87 -19.19 -19.36
C GLN A 443 -11.81 -19.04 -17.84
N ASP A 444 -12.87 -18.49 -17.23
CA ASP A 444 -12.92 -18.11 -15.83
C ASP A 444 -13.00 -19.30 -14.89
N ARG A 445 -12.59 -19.04 -13.65
CA ARG A 445 -12.54 -20.00 -12.54
C ARG A 445 -13.18 -19.40 -11.30
N VAL A 446 -13.80 -20.25 -10.49
CA VAL A 446 -14.17 -19.94 -9.11
C VAL A 446 -13.31 -20.77 -8.19
N ASP A 447 -12.51 -20.10 -7.36
CA ASP A 447 -11.66 -20.72 -6.37
C ASP A 447 -12.44 -20.94 -5.07
N LEU A 448 -12.71 -22.21 -4.77
CA LEU A 448 -13.45 -22.68 -3.60
C LEU A 448 -12.60 -23.61 -2.72
N THR A 449 -11.29 -23.65 -2.97
CA THR A 449 -10.36 -24.60 -2.35
C THR A 449 -10.33 -24.48 -0.82
N ALA A 450 -10.44 -23.25 -0.31
CA ALA A 450 -10.45 -22.96 1.13
C ALA A 450 -11.77 -23.33 1.84
N LEU A 451 -12.88 -23.52 1.12
CA LEU A 451 -14.19 -23.76 1.72
C LEU A 451 -14.44 -25.23 2.11
N GLY A 452 -13.58 -26.15 1.67
CA GLY A 452 -13.67 -27.57 2.02
C GLY A 452 -14.77 -28.35 1.31
N PHE A 453 -15.38 -27.79 0.26
CA PHE A 453 -16.32 -28.52 -0.59
C PHE A 453 -15.59 -29.55 -1.46
N THR A 454 -16.19 -30.71 -1.68
CA THR A 454 -15.57 -31.80 -2.45
C THR A 454 -16.00 -31.84 -3.92
N GLY A 455 -16.95 -30.99 -4.33
CA GLY A 455 -17.45 -30.94 -5.70
C GLY A 455 -18.92 -30.55 -5.84
N ILE A 456 -19.46 -30.73 -7.06
CA ILE A 456 -20.88 -30.51 -7.38
C ILE A 456 -21.71 -31.74 -6.97
N GLY A 457 -22.89 -31.52 -6.40
CA GLY A 457 -23.81 -32.56 -5.96
C GLY A 457 -25.24 -32.04 -5.74
N ASP A 458 -25.90 -32.55 -4.70
CA ASP A 458 -27.25 -32.16 -4.31
C ASP A 458 -27.28 -30.98 -3.33
N GLY A 459 -26.11 -30.44 -2.97
CA GLY A 459 -25.97 -29.33 -2.02
C GLY A 459 -25.88 -29.79 -0.56
N HIS A 460 -25.76 -31.08 -0.31
CA HIS A 460 -25.57 -31.65 1.03
C HIS A 460 -24.24 -32.39 1.17
N ASN A 461 -23.83 -32.62 2.42
CA ASN A 461 -22.65 -33.39 2.82
C ASN A 461 -21.34 -32.92 2.14
N GLY A 462 -21.13 -31.61 2.10
CA GLY A 462 -19.91 -31.01 1.53
C GLY A 462 -19.91 -30.90 0.00
N THR A 463 -21.07 -31.01 -0.65
CA THR A 463 -21.23 -30.76 -2.09
C THR A 463 -22.03 -29.49 -2.37
N LEU A 464 -21.89 -28.92 -3.57
CA LEU A 464 -22.65 -27.74 -4.02
C LEU A 464 -23.67 -28.08 -5.11
N ALA A 465 -24.89 -27.61 -4.96
CA ALA A 465 -25.94 -27.73 -5.96
C ALA A 465 -25.88 -26.57 -6.97
N VAL A 466 -26.01 -26.88 -8.26
CA VAL A 466 -26.16 -25.88 -9.33
C VAL A 466 -27.64 -25.77 -9.72
N GLN A 467 -28.22 -24.57 -9.58
CA GLN A 467 -29.65 -24.33 -9.82
C GLN A 467 -29.89 -23.03 -10.59
N ALA A 468 -30.61 -23.07 -11.71
CA ALA A 468 -31.11 -21.86 -12.35
C ALA A 468 -32.41 -21.36 -11.68
N ASN A 469 -32.67 -20.05 -11.73
CA ASN A 469 -33.99 -19.51 -11.40
C ASN A 469 -35.04 -19.91 -12.46
N ALA A 470 -36.32 -19.73 -12.12
CA ALA A 470 -37.43 -20.11 -13.00
C ALA A 470 -37.39 -19.40 -14.36
N GLU A 471 -36.89 -18.16 -14.40
CA GLU A 471 -36.74 -17.36 -15.60
C GLU A 471 -35.50 -17.72 -16.43
N GLY A 472 -34.56 -18.49 -15.87
CA GLY A 472 -33.29 -18.82 -16.52
C GLY A 472 -32.37 -17.62 -16.72
N THR A 473 -32.52 -16.57 -15.94
CA THR A 473 -31.69 -15.35 -15.99
C THR A 473 -30.55 -15.39 -14.99
N ARG A 474 -30.55 -16.33 -14.04
CA ARG A 474 -29.51 -16.51 -13.02
C ARG A 474 -29.27 -17.96 -12.72
N THR A 475 -28.03 -18.27 -12.35
CA THR A 475 -27.61 -19.57 -11.85
C THR A 475 -27.08 -19.40 -10.43
N TYR A 476 -27.35 -20.36 -9.56
CA TYR A 476 -26.89 -20.36 -8.19
C TYR A 476 -26.05 -21.60 -7.93
N LEU A 477 -24.96 -21.41 -7.19
CA LEU A 477 -24.15 -22.46 -6.61
C LEU A 477 -24.39 -22.46 -5.10
N LYS A 478 -24.94 -23.55 -4.54
CA LYS A 478 -25.49 -23.56 -3.17
C LYS A 478 -25.06 -24.74 -2.33
N SER A 479 -24.73 -24.48 -1.08
CA SER A 479 -24.86 -25.46 0.00
C SER A 479 -26.24 -25.31 0.67
N PHE A 480 -26.85 -26.42 1.05
CA PHE A 480 -28.05 -26.44 1.88
C PHE A 480 -27.75 -26.74 3.35
N ASP A 481 -26.54 -27.19 3.64
CA ASP A 481 -26.09 -27.45 5.00
C ASP A 481 -25.57 -26.14 5.61
N ALA A 482 -26.13 -25.80 6.78
CA ALA A 482 -25.73 -24.62 7.51
C ALA A 482 -24.53 -24.93 8.42
N ASP A 483 -23.63 -23.96 8.53
CA ASP A 483 -22.53 -24.00 9.48
C ASP A 483 -23.01 -23.72 10.93
N ALA A 484 -22.06 -23.58 11.86
CA ALA A 484 -22.35 -23.28 13.27
C ALA A 484 -23.06 -21.92 13.46
N ASN A 485 -22.89 -20.98 12.53
CA ASN A 485 -23.50 -19.66 12.54
C ASN A 485 -24.85 -19.62 11.80
N GLY A 486 -25.30 -20.74 11.22
CA GLY A 486 -26.52 -20.80 10.42
C GLY A 486 -26.35 -20.32 8.98
N GLN A 487 -25.11 -20.06 8.55
CA GLN A 487 -24.74 -19.61 7.21
C GLN A 487 -24.63 -20.80 6.27
N ARG A 488 -25.10 -20.62 5.04
CA ARG A 488 -24.98 -21.57 3.94
C ARG A 488 -24.34 -20.86 2.77
N PHE A 489 -23.32 -21.45 2.17
CA PHE A 489 -22.70 -20.86 0.98
C PHE A 489 -23.73 -20.73 -0.16
N GLU A 490 -23.86 -19.53 -0.73
CA GLU A 490 -24.71 -19.26 -1.88
C GLU A 490 -24.08 -18.17 -2.74
N LEU A 491 -23.61 -18.56 -3.92
CA LEU A 491 -23.06 -17.67 -4.95
C LEU A 491 -24.03 -17.59 -6.14
N ALA A 492 -24.26 -16.38 -6.66
CA ALA A 492 -25.09 -16.15 -7.84
C ALA A 492 -24.25 -15.76 -9.07
N PHE A 493 -24.67 -16.25 -10.23
CA PHE A 493 -24.16 -15.87 -11.54
C PHE A 493 -25.31 -15.25 -12.34
N GLU A 494 -25.05 -14.16 -13.07
CA GLU A 494 -25.95 -13.71 -14.14
C GLU A 494 -25.92 -14.71 -15.31
N GLY A 495 -27.09 -14.96 -15.90
CA GLY A 495 -27.27 -15.94 -16.97
C GLY A 495 -27.54 -17.38 -16.51
N ASN A 496 -27.84 -18.24 -17.48
CA ASN A 496 -28.06 -19.67 -17.27
C ASN A 496 -26.80 -20.48 -17.63
N LEU A 497 -26.03 -20.83 -16.61
CA LEU A 497 -24.79 -21.60 -16.68
C LEU A 497 -25.02 -23.07 -16.29
N THR A 498 -26.27 -23.53 -16.20
CA THR A 498 -26.56 -24.94 -15.91
C THR A 498 -25.98 -25.83 -17.02
N GLY A 499 -25.18 -26.84 -16.62
CA GLY A 499 -24.45 -27.70 -17.55
C GLY A 499 -23.13 -27.10 -18.07
N GLN A 500 -22.82 -25.83 -17.77
CA GLN A 500 -21.52 -25.21 -18.07
C GLN A 500 -20.61 -25.20 -16.84
N LEU A 501 -21.17 -25.03 -15.63
CA LEU A 501 -20.41 -25.15 -14.38
C LEU A 501 -20.01 -26.60 -14.12
N ASN A 502 -18.71 -26.85 -13.96
CA ASN A 502 -18.12 -28.18 -13.77
C ASN A 502 -16.74 -28.09 -13.10
N SER A 503 -16.05 -29.23 -12.88
CA SER A 503 -14.76 -29.27 -12.18
C SER A 503 -13.60 -28.60 -12.91
N THR A 504 -13.78 -28.17 -14.16
CA THR A 504 -12.77 -27.36 -14.86
C THR A 504 -12.85 -25.89 -14.48
N ASN A 505 -14.03 -25.38 -14.12
CA ASN A 505 -14.24 -23.97 -13.79
C ASN A 505 -14.68 -23.70 -12.36
N LEU A 506 -15.01 -24.73 -11.59
CA LEU A 506 -15.15 -24.68 -10.13
C LEU A 506 -13.99 -25.47 -9.52
N VAL A 507 -13.10 -24.78 -8.81
CA VAL A 507 -11.87 -25.36 -8.26
C VAL A 507 -12.09 -25.73 -6.80
N PHE A 508 -12.08 -27.03 -6.52
CA PHE A 508 -12.31 -27.59 -5.18
C PHE A 508 -11.02 -28.09 -4.51
N THR A 509 -9.95 -28.23 -5.28
CA THR A 509 -8.63 -28.68 -4.82
C THR A 509 -7.57 -27.88 -5.57
N ALA A 510 -6.48 -27.50 -4.89
CA ALA A 510 -5.35 -26.81 -5.51
C ALA A 510 -4.88 -27.58 -6.78
N PRO A 511 -4.68 -26.91 -7.93
CA PRO A 511 -4.10 -27.55 -9.10
C PRO A 511 -2.68 -28.00 -8.82
N THR A 512 -2.22 -29.01 -9.56
CA THR A 512 -0.83 -29.47 -9.48
C THR A 512 -0.09 -29.08 -10.76
N VAL A 513 1.05 -28.44 -10.60
CA VAL A 513 2.00 -28.11 -11.66
C VAL A 513 3.24 -28.99 -11.47
N GLU A 514 3.62 -29.77 -12.47
CA GLU A 514 4.77 -30.66 -12.41
C GLU A 514 5.78 -30.29 -13.50
N GLY A 515 7.04 -30.12 -13.09
CA GLY A 515 8.21 -30.03 -13.95
C GLY A 515 8.64 -31.40 -14.47
N THR A 516 9.93 -31.52 -14.78
CA THR A 516 10.54 -32.73 -15.31
C THR A 516 11.76 -33.12 -14.48
N ALA A 517 12.45 -34.20 -14.85
CA ALA A 517 13.73 -34.55 -14.20
C ALA A 517 14.94 -33.77 -14.79
N GLY A 518 14.67 -32.69 -15.51
CA GLY A 518 15.67 -31.82 -16.13
C GLY A 518 15.65 -30.44 -15.49
N LYS A 519 16.43 -29.51 -16.04
CA LYS A 519 16.35 -28.10 -15.62
C LYS A 519 15.11 -27.44 -16.21
N ASP A 520 14.19 -27.03 -15.35
CA ASP A 520 12.94 -26.39 -15.72
C ASP A 520 12.90 -24.90 -15.33
N VAL A 521 12.03 -24.17 -16.03
CA VAL A 521 11.63 -22.81 -15.66
C VAL A 521 10.10 -22.84 -15.56
N ILE A 522 9.61 -22.76 -14.33
CA ILE A 522 8.20 -22.86 -13.98
C ILE A 522 7.74 -21.50 -13.48
N THR A 523 6.61 -21.04 -14.01
CA THR A 523 5.87 -19.90 -13.50
C THR A 523 4.46 -20.40 -13.26
N GLY A 524 4.01 -20.42 -12.01
CA GLY A 524 2.65 -20.78 -11.64
C GLY A 524 1.66 -19.67 -12.02
N SER A 525 0.40 -19.92 -11.72
CA SER A 525 -0.70 -19.02 -12.10
C SER A 525 -1.05 -18.03 -10.98
N ALA A 526 -2.26 -17.50 -10.98
CA ALA A 526 -2.77 -16.69 -9.87
C ALA A 526 -3.65 -17.50 -8.90
N MET A 527 -3.72 -18.82 -9.11
CA MET A 527 -4.37 -19.80 -8.24
C MET A 527 -3.38 -20.35 -7.23
N SER A 528 -3.85 -20.67 -6.02
CA SER A 528 -3.09 -21.51 -5.09
C SER A 528 -2.84 -22.90 -5.68
N GLU A 529 -1.58 -23.21 -5.94
CA GLU A 529 -1.09 -24.39 -6.64
C GLU A 529 -0.18 -25.25 -5.75
N VAL A 530 0.01 -26.49 -6.17
CA VAL A 530 1.10 -27.34 -5.67
C VAL A 530 2.08 -27.54 -6.83
N ILE A 531 3.28 -26.98 -6.69
CA ILE A 531 4.28 -26.94 -7.74
C ILE A 531 5.43 -27.89 -7.39
N TYR A 532 5.72 -28.82 -8.30
CA TYR A 532 6.82 -29.78 -8.18
C TYR A 532 7.88 -29.49 -9.24
N GLY A 533 9.09 -29.08 -8.86
CA GLY A 533 10.25 -29.01 -9.76
C GLY A 533 10.77 -30.40 -10.16
N LEU A 534 10.74 -31.32 -9.20
CA LEU A 534 11.19 -32.71 -9.26
C LEU A 534 12.72 -32.88 -9.14
N ALA A 535 13.46 -32.98 -10.24
CA ALA A 535 14.91 -33.16 -10.17
C ALA A 535 15.53 -32.30 -11.25
N GLY A 536 16.59 -31.57 -10.95
CA GLY A 536 17.02 -30.53 -11.86
C GLY A 536 17.65 -29.38 -11.10
N ASN A 537 18.05 -28.33 -11.81
CA ASN A 537 18.38 -27.07 -11.16
C ASN A 537 17.35 -26.08 -11.66
N ASP A 538 16.21 -26.10 -11.00
CA ASP A 538 14.98 -25.50 -11.47
C ASP A 538 14.90 -24.05 -11.06
N ARG A 539 14.13 -23.28 -11.83
CA ARG A 539 13.71 -21.95 -11.45
C ARG A 539 12.20 -21.97 -11.36
N ILE A 540 11.67 -21.78 -10.15
CA ILE A 540 10.26 -21.82 -9.85
C ILE A 540 9.84 -20.48 -9.28
N ASP A 541 8.86 -19.86 -9.92
CA ASP A 541 8.11 -18.71 -9.42
C ASP A 541 6.66 -19.19 -9.26
N GLY A 542 6.13 -19.21 -8.04
CA GLY A 542 4.77 -19.68 -7.78
C GLY A 542 3.71 -18.82 -8.46
N GLY A 543 4.00 -17.53 -8.66
CA GLY A 543 3.00 -16.60 -9.14
C GLY A 543 2.16 -16.10 -7.97
N ARG A 544 0.89 -15.77 -8.21
CA ARG A 544 0.04 -15.24 -7.13
C ARG A 544 -0.78 -16.36 -6.50
N GLY A 545 -1.16 -16.17 -5.25
CA GLY A 545 -1.96 -17.12 -4.48
C GLY A 545 -1.08 -18.00 -3.60
N SER A 546 -1.62 -18.46 -2.48
CA SER A 546 -0.84 -19.28 -1.52
C SER A 546 -0.41 -20.62 -2.13
N ASP A 547 0.84 -20.74 -2.55
CA ASP A 547 1.38 -21.90 -3.23
C ASP A 547 2.11 -22.85 -2.30
N VAL A 548 2.21 -24.11 -2.72
CA VAL A 548 3.12 -25.09 -2.13
C VAL A 548 4.19 -25.39 -3.16
N ILE A 549 5.41 -24.90 -2.93
CA ILE A 549 6.54 -25.08 -3.84
C ILE A 549 7.46 -26.16 -3.30
N ILE A 550 7.68 -27.20 -4.12
CA ILE A 550 8.58 -28.32 -3.85
C ILE A 550 9.60 -28.34 -4.99
N GLY A 551 10.77 -27.72 -4.77
CA GLY A 551 11.87 -27.72 -5.75
C GLY A 551 12.27 -29.14 -6.14
N GLY A 552 12.50 -29.97 -5.13
CA GLY A 552 12.92 -31.35 -5.31
C GLY A 552 14.44 -31.45 -5.30
N ALA A 553 15.02 -32.40 -6.02
CA ALA A 553 16.45 -32.65 -5.95
C ALA A 553 17.26 -31.77 -6.91
N GLY A 554 18.17 -30.97 -6.35
CA GLY A 554 19.21 -30.30 -7.11
C GLY A 554 19.53 -28.95 -6.50
N ALA A 555 19.81 -27.94 -7.33
CA ALA A 555 20.06 -26.59 -6.82
C ALA A 555 19.05 -25.64 -7.45
N ASP A 556 17.95 -25.44 -6.74
CA ASP A 556 16.78 -24.74 -7.24
C ASP A 556 16.77 -23.28 -6.78
N LEU A 557 16.13 -22.44 -7.60
CA LEU A 557 15.74 -21.09 -7.23
C LEU A 557 14.23 -21.07 -7.05
N LEU A 558 13.79 -20.86 -5.82
CA LEU A 558 12.39 -20.89 -5.43
C LEU A 558 11.95 -19.48 -5.07
N ILE A 559 10.84 -19.07 -5.64
CA ILE A 559 10.22 -17.77 -5.39
C ILE A 559 8.73 -18.05 -5.19
N GLY A 560 8.18 -17.58 -4.06
CA GLY A 560 6.77 -17.75 -3.70
C GLY A 560 5.88 -17.09 -4.73
N GLY A 561 6.17 -15.82 -4.98
CA GLY A 561 5.62 -15.09 -6.12
C GLY A 561 4.79 -13.87 -5.73
N ASP A 562 5.09 -13.22 -4.62
CA ASP A 562 4.30 -12.10 -4.12
C ASP A 562 3.84 -11.04 -5.13
N ASP A 563 2.59 -10.65 -4.93
CA ASP A 563 2.15 -9.28 -5.15
C ASP A 563 3.05 -8.32 -4.35
N PRO A 564 3.76 -7.37 -4.99
CA PRO A 564 4.64 -6.44 -4.28
C PRO A 564 3.94 -5.60 -3.18
N ASN A 565 2.60 -5.68 -3.11
CA ASN A 565 1.74 -5.08 -2.08
C ASN A 565 1.99 -5.63 -0.66
N LEU A 566 2.69 -6.77 -0.51
CA LEU A 566 2.82 -7.43 0.77
C LEU A 566 3.88 -6.83 1.70
N SER A 567 4.75 -5.94 1.19
CA SER A 567 5.77 -5.29 2.00
C SER A 567 5.45 -3.81 2.18
N VAL A 568 5.05 -3.45 3.40
CA VAL A 568 5.47 -2.25 4.18
C VAL A 568 4.35 -1.67 5.09
N TYR A 569 3.05 -1.85 4.82
CA TYR A 569 1.99 -1.26 5.69
C TYR A 569 0.78 -2.12 6.06
N GLY A 570 0.96 -3.42 6.29
CA GLY A 570 -0.03 -4.22 7.05
C GLY A 570 -1.45 -4.19 6.47
N ARG A 571 -1.59 -4.12 5.14
CA ARG A 571 -2.88 -4.27 4.48
C ARG A 571 -3.32 -5.74 4.61
N ASN A 572 -4.05 -6.01 5.69
CA ASN A 572 -4.69 -7.30 5.94
C ASN A 572 -5.59 -7.66 4.74
N GLY A 573 -5.29 -8.76 4.05
CA GLY A 573 -6.25 -9.33 3.10
C GLY A 573 -5.68 -10.26 2.04
N ILE A 574 -4.41 -10.11 1.67
CA ILE A 574 -3.78 -11.05 0.73
C ILE A 574 -3.21 -12.22 1.54
N ASN A 575 -3.91 -13.35 1.53
CA ASN A 575 -3.29 -14.63 1.91
C ASN A 575 -2.50 -15.12 0.68
N ASP A 576 -1.28 -14.63 0.53
CA ASP A 576 -0.29 -15.15 -0.43
C ASP A 576 0.71 -16.03 0.31
N ALA A 577 0.22 -16.83 1.28
CA ALA A 577 1.08 -17.51 2.24
C ALA A 577 1.73 -18.73 1.59
N ASP A 578 2.88 -18.50 0.95
CA ASP A 578 3.58 -19.55 0.23
C ASP A 578 4.30 -20.50 1.16
N VAL A 579 4.35 -21.77 0.78
CA VAL A 579 5.00 -22.83 1.54
C VAL A 579 6.10 -23.48 0.71
N PHE A 580 7.35 -23.18 1.04
CA PHE A 580 8.53 -23.85 0.50
C PHE A 580 8.73 -25.16 1.26
N ARG A 581 8.37 -26.29 0.63
CA ARG A 581 8.31 -27.60 1.29
C ARG A 581 9.46 -28.51 0.87
N TYR A 582 10.18 -28.98 1.88
CA TYR A 582 11.25 -29.95 1.75
C TYR A 582 10.80 -31.31 2.28
N THR A 583 10.82 -32.32 1.43
CA THR A 583 10.28 -33.66 1.71
C THR A 583 11.37 -34.71 1.97
N ALA A 584 12.59 -34.48 1.47
CA ALA A 584 13.74 -35.33 1.71
C ALA A 584 15.02 -34.49 1.92
N ALA A 585 15.99 -35.05 2.65
CA ALA A 585 17.28 -34.39 2.87
C ALA A 585 18.13 -34.28 1.60
N THR A 586 17.72 -34.96 0.52
CA THR A 586 18.31 -34.84 -0.82
C THR A 586 17.77 -33.67 -1.62
N ASP A 587 16.69 -33.02 -1.14
CA ASP A 587 16.08 -31.90 -1.84
C ASP A 587 17.06 -30.72 -1.85
N SER A 588 17.60 -30.36 -0.67
CA SER A 588 18.60 -29.30 -0.55
C SER A 588 19.73 -29.68 0.42
N TYR A 589 20.96 -29.84 -0.10
CA TYR A 589 22.09 -30.29 0.71
C TYR A 589 23.46 -29.81 0.24
N ARG A 590 24.40 -29.88 1.16
CA ARG A 590 25.81 -29.61 0.92
C ARG A 590 26.67 -30.83 1.27
N THR A 591 27.72 -31.04 0.49
CA THR A 591 28.81 -31.97 0.81
C THR A 591 30.06 -31.17 1.21
N ASP A 592 31.18 -31.86 1.44
CA ASP A 592 32.45 -31.17 1.72
C ASP A 592 33.03 -30.44 0.50
N SER A 593 32.60 -30.82 -0.72
CA SER A 593 33.17 -30.32 -1.98
C SER A 593 32.15 -29.74 -2.96
N GLN A 594 30.85 -29.96 -2.75
CA GLN A 594 29.78 -29.55 -3.65
C GLN A 594 28.59 -29.00 -2.87
N SER A 595 27.78 -28.18 -3.55
CA SER A 595 26.58 -27.55 -3.01
C SER A 595 25.44 -27.81 -3.97
N PHE A 596 24.35 -28.36 -3.44
CA PHE A 596 23.05 -28.56 -4.08
C PHE A 596 22.02 -27.89 -3.17
N VAL A 597 22.29 -26.62 -2.86
CA VAL A 597 21.52 -25.86 -1.87
C VAL A 597 20.56 -24.99 -2.63
N ASP A 598 19.28 -25.12 -2.30
CA ASP A 598 18.22 -24.30 -2.84
C ASP A 598 18.31 -22.88 -2.29
N LEU A 599 17.95 -21.94 -3.14
CA LEU A 599 17.87 -20.53 -2.82
C LEU A 599 16.40 -20.11 -2.85
N ILE A 600 15.87 -19.73 -1.70
CA ILE A 600 14.59 -19.03 -1.60
C ILE A 600 14.87 -17.54 -1.76
N ALA A 601 14.19 -16.90 -2.70
CA ALA A 601 14.23 -15.47 -2.91
C ALA A 601 12.83 -14.88 -2.72
N ARG A 602 12.76 -13.61 -2.28
CA ARG A 602 11.49 -12.91 -1.93
C ARG A 602 10.66 -13.68 -0.89
N PHE A 603 11.29 -14.09 0.21
CA PHE A 603 10.53 -14.64 1.34
C PHE A 603 9.79 -13.51 2.05
N ALA A 604 8.48 -13.65 2.28
CA ALA A 604 7.67 -12.69 3.00
C ALA A 604 7.52 -13.03 4.49
N ASP A 605 8.06 -12.17 5.36
CA ASP A 605 7.97 -12.35 6.81
C ASP A 605 6.51 -12.40 7.29
N ASN A 606 6.22 -13.27 8.26
CA ASN A 606 4.91 -13.53 8.84
C ASN A 606 3.83 -14.05 7.88
N ASN A 607 4.10 -14.16 6.57
CA ASN A 607 3.18 -14.69 5.58
C ASN A 607 3.65 -16.05 5.07
N ASP A 608 4.86 -16.11 4.50
CA ASP A 608 5.43 -17.34 3.96
C ASP A 608 5.87 -18.31 5.05
N LYS A 609 6.02 -19.57 4.66
CA LYS A 609 6.47 -20.67 5.52
C LYS A 609 7.51 -21.53 4.82
N ILE A 610 8.49 -22.00 5.58
CA ILE A 610 9.39 -23.07 5.16
C ILE A 610 9.01 -24.35 5.91
N ASP A 611 8.57 -25.36 5.16
CA ASP A 611 8.16 -26.65 5.71
C ASP A 611 9.30 -27.66 5.64
N VAL A 612 9.89 -27.94 6.80
CA VAL A 612 10.93 -28.95 7.02
C VAL A 612 10.43 -30.09 7.91
N SER A 613 9.13 -30.17 8.16
CA SER A 613 8.55 -31.11 9.12
C SER A 613 8.78 -32.57 8.71
N ALA A 614 8.81 -32.85 7.40
CA ALA A 614 9.10 -34.17 6.86
C ALA A 614 10.54 -34.63 7.13
N LEU A 615 11.47 -33.69 7.36
CA LEU A 615 12.88 -33.97 7.65
C LEU A 615 13.14 -34.30 9.13
N GLY A 616 12.16 -34.03 10.01
CA GLY A 616 12.25 -34.33 11.44
C GLY A 616 12.92 -33.24 12.30
N TYR A 617 13.20 -32.06 11.73
CA TYR A 617 13.69 -30.91 12.52
C TYR A 617 12.56 -30.35 13.40
N THR A 618 12.88 -30.03 14.65
CA THR A 618 11.92 -29.63 15.69
C THR A 618 12.03 -28.15 16.10
N GLY A 619 13.01 -27.42 15.57
CA GLY A 619 13.22 -26.01 15.85
C GLY A 619 14.59 -25.48 15.42
N PHE A 620 14.85 -24.21 15.71
CA PHE A 620 16.18 -23.62 15.61
C PHE A 620 17.11 -24.00 16.78
N GLY A 621 18.42 -24.02 16.53
CA GLY A 621 19.44 -24.36 17.52
C GLY A 621 20.86 -24.19 16.99
N ASP A 622 21.79 -25.00 17.46
CA ASP A 622 23.20 -24.96 17.05
C ASP A 622 23.48 -25.77 15.77
N GLY A 623 22.44 -26.36 15.18
CA GLY A 623 22.52 -27.15 13.96
C GLY A 623 22.86 -28.62 14.20
N THR A 624 22.71 -29.11 15.44
CA THR A 624 22.92 -30.52 15.78
C THR A 624 21.62 -31.23 16.15
N GLY A 625 21.61 -32.55 16.02
CA GLY A 625 20.48 -33.41 16.40
C GLY A 625 19.24 -33.16 15.55
N THR A 626 18.23 -32.50 16.12
CA THR A 626 16.95 -32.19 15.42
C THR A 626 16.75 -30.68 15.29
N THR A 627 17.83 -29.89 15.36
CA THR A 627 17.75 -28.43 15.27
C THR A 627 18.51 -27.89 14.07
N LEU A 628 18.02 -26.79 13.49
CA LEU A 628 18.69 -26.08 12.41
C LEU A 628 19.44 -24.86 12.94
N LYS A 629 20.66 -24.64 12.44
CA LYS A 629 21.44 -23.44 12.71
C LYS A 629 21.15 -22.37 11.69
N MET A 630 20.80 -21.18 12.16
CA MET A 630 20.75 -19.98 11.32
C MET A 630 22.13 -19.29 11.29
N ALA A 631 22.58 -18.89 10.10
CA ALA A 631 23.83 -18.15 9.93
C ALA A 631 23.78 -17.22 8.71
N TYR A 632 24.04 -15.93 8.93
CA TYR A 632 24.15 -14.95 7.85
C TYR A 632 25.57 -14.85 7.29
N ASN A 633 25.67 -14.67 5.98
CA ASN A 633 26.90 -14.39 5.24
C ASN A 633 26.78 -13.04 4.54
N ALA A 634 27.44 -12.02 5.10
CA ALA A 634 27.44 -10.66 4.57
C ALA A 634 28.08 -10.51 3.18
N ASP A 635 29.00 -11.40 2.79
CA ASP A 635 29.67 -11.32 1.48
C ASP A 635 28.74 -11.74 0.33
N LEU A 636 27.79 -12.62 0.61
CA LEU A 636 26.82 -13.14 -0.36
C LEU A 636 25.41 -12.57 -0.17
N ASP A 637 25.23 -11.80 0.90
CA ASP A 637 23.94 -11.34 1.42
C ASP A 637 22.91 -12.48 1.52
N ARG A 638 23.28 -13.54 2.26
CA ARG A 638 22.44 -14.74 2.40
C ARG A 638 22.37 -15.24 3.83
N THR A 639 21.17 -15.61 4.24
CA THR A 639 20.94 -16.35 5.48
C THR A 639 20.81 -17.84 5.19
N TYR A 640 21.56 -18.66 5.91
CA TYR A 640 21.56 -20.11 5.76
C TYR A 640 20.88 -20.78 6.95
N LEU A 641 19.97 -21.72 6.67
CA LEU A 641 19.41 -22.65 7.64
C LEU A 641 20.06 -24.01 7.42
N LYS A 642 20.84 -24.50 8.39
CA LYS A 642 21.68 -25.68 8.16
C LYS A 642 21.78 -26.64 9.32
N ASP A 643 21.86 -27.91 8.95
CA ASP A 643 22.37 -28.98 9.78
C ASP A 643 23.89 -29.02 9.64
N VAL A 644 24.61 -29.04 10.75
CA VAL A 644 26.08 -29.11 10.75
C VAL A 644 26.58 -30.55 10.81
N GLU A 645 25.70 -31.52 11.10
CA GLU A 645 26.02 -32.93 11.19
C GLU A 645 25.74 -33.63 9.85
N PRO A 646 26.74 -34.24 9.21
CA PRO A 646 26.50 -34.99 7.99
C PRO A 646 25.69 -36.26 8.28
N GLY A 647 24.69 -36.52 7.45
CA GLY A 647 23.99 -37.81 7.42
C GLY A 647 24.90 -38.95 6.95
N ALA A 648 24.33 -40.16 6.87
CA ALA A 648 25.08 -41.38 6.51
C ALA A 648 25.76 -41.31 5.12
N GLU A 649 25.27 -40.45 4.23
CA GLU A 649 25.81 -40.23 2.88
C GLU A 649 26.80 -39.06 2.79
N GLY A 650 27.12 -38.42 3.92
CA GLY A 650 28.00 -37.24 3.96
C GLY A 650 27.30 -35.92 3.58
N HIS A 651 25.98 -35.96 3.40
CA HIS A 651 25.15 -34.79 3.08
C HIS A 651 24.75 -34.05 4.37
N ARG A 652 24.80 -32.73 4.33
CA ARG A 652 24.25 -31.83 5.35
C ARG A 652 23.10 -31.05 4.74
N PHE A 653 21.92 -31.12 5.34
CA PHE A 653 20.80 -30.30 4.90
C PHE A 653 21.14 -28.81 5.08
N GLU A 654 20.90 -28.01 4.05
CA GLU A 654 21.16 -26.57 4.08
C GLU A 654 20.22 -25.89 3.09
N ILE A 655 19.54 -24.81 3.50
CA ILE A 655 18.75 -23.91 2.63
C ILE A 655 19.38 -22.51 2.72
N ALA A 656 19.31 -21.73 1.63
CA ALA A 656 19.68 -20.32 1.63
C ALA A 656 18.48 -19.41 1.36
N LEU A 657 18.41 -18.27 2.05
CA LEU A 657 17.51 -17.16 1.79
C LEU A 657 18.32 -15.93 1.37
N THR A 658 17.82 -15.12 0.44
CA THR A 658 18.41 -13.80 0.13
C THR A 658 18.14 -12.79 1.25
N GLY A 659 19.16 -12.06 1.72
CA GLY A 659 19.07 -11.07 2.80
C GLY A 659 19.52 -11.56 4.18
N ASP A 660 19.58 -10.64 5.15
CA ASP A 660 19.81 -10.94 6.58
C ASP A 660 18.48 -11.18 7.30
N TRP A 661 18.20 -12.45 7.56
CA TRP A 661 16.98 -12.91 8.24
C TRP A 661 17.22 -13.25 9.71
N THR A 662 18.38 -12.89 10.26
CA THR A 662 18.77 -13.35 11.60
C THR A 662 17.94 -12.74 12.75
N GLN A 663 17.24 -11.65 12.49
CA GLN A 663 16.36 -10.99 13.46
C GLN A 663 14.87 -11.22 13.18
N ASP A 664 14.51 -11.49 11.92
CA ASP A 664 13.12 -11.50 11.47
C ASP A 664 12.57 -12.93 11.34
N LEU A 665 13.39 -13.90 10.90
CA LEU A 665 12.93 -15.28 10.73
C LEU A 665 12.78 -16.01 12.07
N GLY A 666 11.53 -16.37 12.41
CA GLY A 666 11.16 -17.02 13.66
C GLY A 666 10.51 -18.38 13.50
N ASN A 667 10.08 -18.97 14.64
CA ASN A 667 9.34 -20.24 14.63
C ASN A 667 7.97 -20.15 13.94
N ASN A 668 7.41 -18.94 13.79
CA ASN A 668 6.15 -18.73 13.10
C ASN A 668 6.30 -18.91 11.57
N ASP A 669 7.53 -18.80 11.05
CA ASP A 669 7.86 -18.85 9.63
C ASP A 669 8.33 -20.23 9.18
N MET A 670 8.33 -21.17 10.12
CA MET A 670 8.78 -22.54 9.92
C MET A 670 7.68 -23.53 10.32
N ILE A 671 7.50 -24.56 9.50
CA ILE A 671 6.70 -25.73 9.86
C ILE A 671 7.67 -26.84 10.27
N PHE A 672 7.84 -27.00 11.59
CA PHE A 672 8.69 -28.03 12.19
C PHE A 672 7.92 -29.32 12.50
N ALA A 673 8.65 -30.43 12.63
CA ALA A 673 8.12 -31.68 13.12
C ALA A 673 7.67 -31.54 14.58
N PRO A 674 6.58 -32.21 14.99
CA PRO A 674 6.14 -32.19 16.37
C PRO A 674 7.21 -32.79 17.30
N ALA A 675 7.52 -32.10 18.40
CA ALA A 675 8.46 -32.61 19.39
C ALA A 675 7.97 -33.96 19.95
N ALA A 676 8.83 -34.97 19.90
CA ALA A 676 8.48 -36.29 20.42
C ALA A 676 8.12 -36.21 21.92
N GLN A 677 6.87 -36.55 22.27
CA GLN A 677 6.49 -36.70 23.68
C GLN A 677 7.23 -37.89 24.28
N VAL A 678 8.24 -37.61 25.10
CA VAL A 678 8.90 -38.65 25.91
C VAL A 678 7.96 -39.02 27.07
N SER A 679 7.04 -39.95 26.82
CA SER A 679 6.36 -40.67 27.89
C SER A 679 7.40 -41.54 28.60
N LEU A 680 7.75 -41.18 29.84
CA LEU A 680 8.66 -41.95 30.69
C LEU A 680 7.97 -43.27 31.09
N VAL A 681 8.13 -44.33 30.28
CA VAL A 681 7.69 -45.67 30.66
C VAL A 681 8.71 -46.25 31.64
N GLY A 682 8.38 -46.18 32.93
CA GLY A 682 8.92 -47.09 33.93
C GLY A 682 9.85 -46.47 34.96
N VAL A 683 9.27 -45.97 36.06
CA VAL A 683 9.88 -46.13 37.38
C VAL A 683 8.78 -46.60 38.33
N ALA A 684 8.94 -47.83 38.83
CA ALA A 684 8.04 -48.43 39.81
C ALA A 684 8.00 -47.60 41.09
N SER A 685 6.79 -47.36 41.61
CA SER A 685 6.54 -46.66 42.86
C SER A 685 7.20 -47.40 44.03
N ALA A 686 8.24 -46.81 44.63
CA ALA A 686 8.65 -47.15 45.98
C ALA A 686 7.96 -46.19 46.94
N ALA A 687 7.05 -46.74 47.75
CA ALA A 687 6.39 -46.03 48.82
C ALA A 687 7.40 -45.49 49.83
N THR A 688 7.22 -44.26 50.30
CA THR A 688 7.74 -43.87 51.62
C THR A 688 6.77 -42.93 52.31
N GLN A 689 6.40 -43.37 53.51
CA GLN A 689 5.42 -42.79 54.42
C GLN A 689 5.80 -41.39 54.88
N SER A 690 4.78 -40.53 55.00
CA SER A 690 4.82 -39.29 55.77
C SER A 690 5.04 -39.57 57.26
N ILE A 691 6.01 -38.89 57.86
CA ILE A 691 6.03 -38.64 59.30
C ILE A 691 6.05 -37.12 59.47
N ASP A 692 4.88 -36.57 59.80
CA ASP A 692 4.74 -35.26 60.44
C ASP A 692 5.27 -35.35 61.87
N MET A 693 5.98 -34.31 62.35
CA MET A 693 5.78 -33.82 63.71
C MET A 693 6.30 -32.38 63.91
N VAL A 694 5.31 -31.55 64.25
CA VAL A 694 5.28 -30.26 65.00
C VAL A 694 5.71 -28.98 64.28
#